data_AF-A0A8H7R5Y6-F1
#
_entry.id   AF-A0A8H7R5Y6-F1
#
_cell.length_a   1.000
_cell.length_b   1.000
_cell.length_c   1.000
_cell.angle_alpha   90.00
_cell.angle_beta   90.00
_cell.angle_gamma   90.00
#
_symmetry.space_group_name_H-M   'P 1'
#
loop_
_entity.id
_entity.type
_entity.pdbx_description
1 polymer ?
#
loop_
_entity_poly.entity_id
_entity_poly.type
_entity_poly.pdbx_seq_one_letter_code
_entity_poly.pdbx_strand_id
1 'polypeptide(L)'
;MAWLRSPKQFIKLIVIFILLSTSLVVFLPKFYTTRVTTLSDAKPDDNDTLNLEEIPFTEFNTTWDEESNPWVISNSIYNNSEGYLDQLRSYTTEGHTYEALLTSGSPKSERAVTIILPIYSKESFSKLDAVLDWTEDITLQISIVCSSQFKPMVDEKIRDAAHIKATVLDRSTHASTFAPGTAGASVWLQALNPEDIETEYVYIMDETITPSPYSLKELEYLFYVNPLDDYKNALIGTRGLVLSKEENFCLPIDDRLPVDKAQPVDMLLGSWLLQKSWLPFIMADLSFEALSLPLGYYISLNLDQQLNVPTVVLPTFVEDRITNSNKAVCQKVQESWLSNNLWRELVSKNRYPTVLQYRDLTEHGAMVVAQGSKQLISLHPLLCRFRNYPVHLVILGDLTMESVQHALKETNCGGVHVHDFTAIKEGFEDTSIGRLVKVVQPRVLIQIQHLSPMYHAIQSIAKMYQITEIGLPEKEIVHALWIPDLSLDALQYWNQVRIKLVVITDRRPHSLSRLLQSAAKSVYVGDQVDLTVHMEQSADRVTRMLVNSFMWRQGQKMIRHRIRKGGLMPAIVESWYPSNNDEYAVLLEDDIEVSPLFYVWSKYAILKYRYSGNSDAYRLMYGISLYAPRNLELVPAGRVTFDPNDVLLPAGYPEHVPYASQIPCSWGGVYFPEHWKEFHSYLVTRLNDLNLPKDHTERLISVPGSRSDKWKKSWKKYFIEMVYLRASVMLYPNFQGFEAFSTNHVEFGTHVKSEKRSSVIGTFMVPLMQRDTILSQLPNGSLPLFENLPVLDLWGQVQSLEILEDIASKYHAHISTCPRTFGTFDPQEFFCRVDGPPDKPQEFPMGAKTPKPPVLIKDAVQPINYRPVYEYTEEEEEIGRTEWLEFGPKPIDVAQLPFVEERFSNKDDEMLDLENDLDTLNRLYLKLNPENLEFLKDEMYDMEEEEEEEEEIEETDELDI
;
A
#
# COMPACT_ATOMS: atom_id res chain seq x y z
N MET A 1 33.59 -30.82 2.54
CA MET A 1 34.79 -30.97 1.66
C MET A 1 35.45 -32.35 1.84
N ALA A 2 34.68 -33.45 1.83
CA ALA A 2 35.18 -34.82 2.03
C ALA A 2 34.48 -35.85 1.12
N TRP A 3 34.10 -35.47 -0.10
CA TRP A 3 33.29 -36.30 -1.01
C TRP A 3 33.85 -36.40 -2.44
N LEU A 4 35.18 -36.35 -2.61
CA LEU A 4 35.84 -36.44 -3.91
C LEU A 4 37.12 -37.29 -3.85
N ARG A 5 36.99 -38.60 -3.58
CA ARG A 5 38.12 -39.56 -3.65
C ARG A 5 37.80 -40.84 -4.42
N SER A 6 36.92 -40.80 -5.43
CA SER A 6 36.67 -41.94 -6.30
C SER A 6 36.68 -41.55 -7.80
N PRO A 7 37.67 -42.04 -8.58
CA PRO A 7 37.75 -41.81 -10.03
C PRO A 7 36.53 -42.33 -10.81
N LYS A 8 35.78 -43.29 -10.24
CA LYS A 8 34.61 -43.91 -10.89
C LYS A 8 33.34 -43.05 -10.82
N GLN A 9 33.24 -42.13 -9.86
CA GLN A 9 32.07 -41.24 -9.74
C GLN A 9 32.22 -39.95 -10.57
N PHE A 10 33.46 -39.50 -10.79
CA PHE A 10 33.75 -38.36 -11.68
C PHE A 10 33.44 -38.69 -13.16
N ILE A 11 33.71 -39.94 -13.58
CA ILE A 11 33.41 -40.42 -14.94
C ILE A 11 31.90 -40.56 -15.19
N LYS A 12 31.11 -40.94 -14.17
CA LYS A 12 29.63 -40.96 -14.29
C LYS A 12 29.03 -39.56 -14.44
N LEU A 13 29.61 -38.54 -13.81
CA LEU A 13 29.14 -37.16 -13.94
C LEU A 13 29.40 -36.59 -15.35
N ILE A 14 30.56 -36.93 -15.95
CA ILE A 14 30.93 -36.50 -17.31
C ILE A 14 30.04 -37.18 -18.37
N VAL A 15 29.70 -38.46 -18.19
CA VAL A 15 28.82 -39.19 -19.13
C VAL A 15 27.39 -38.65 -19.11
N ILE A 16 26.87 -38.22 -17.95
CA ILE A 16 25.54 -37.60 -17.83
C ILE A 16 25.52 -36.21 -18.48
N PHE A 17 26.61 -35.43 -18.37
CA PHE A 17 26.72 -34.12 -19.01
C PHE A 17 26.84 -34.19 -20.55
N ILE A 18 27.45 -35.26 -21.08
CA ILE A 18 27.59 -35.49 -22.53
C ILE A 18 26.28 -36.00 -23.17
N LEU A 19 25.45 -36.75 -22.43
CA LEU A 19 24.15 -37.22 -22.91
C LEU A 19 23.07 -36.13 -22.91
N LEU A 20 23.14 -35.17 -21.98
CA LEU A 20 22.20 -34.03 -21.93
C LEU A 20 22.52 -32.92 -22.95
N SER A 21 23.76 -32.83 -23.43
CA SER A 21 24.18 -31.81 -24.41
C SER A 21 23.97 -32.24 -25.88
N THR A 22 23.65 -33.51 -26.15
CA THR A 22 23.55 -34.05 -27.51
C THR A 22 22.11 -34.17 -28.06
N SER A 23 21.08 -33.80 -27.28
CA SER A 23 19.67 -33.84 -27.72
C SER A 23 19.08 -32.48 -28.12
N LEU A 24 19.88 -31.41 -28.22
CA LEU A 24 19.38 -30.06 -28.55
C LEU A 24 19.93 -29.47 -29.88
N VAL A 25 20.48 -30.30 -30.76
CA VAL A 25 21.05 -29.85 -32.05
C VAL A 25 20.64 -30.76 -33.21
N VAL A 26 19.35 -30.80 -33.55
CA VAL A 26 18.86 -31.06 -34.93
C VAL A 26 17.48 -30.41 -35.07
N PHE A 27 17.43 -29.19 -35.62
CA PHE A 27 16.43 -28.71 -36.60
C PHE A 27 16.59 -27.19 -36.76
N LEU A 28 17.49 -26.80 -37.66
CA LEU A 28 17.46 -25.51 -38.37
C LEU A 28 17.52 -25.85 -39.86
N PRO A 29 16.83 -25.06 -40.71
CA PRO A 29 17.57 -24.55 -41.85
C PRO A 29 17.41 -23.04 -42.02
N LYS A 30 18.51 -22.48 -42.52
CA LYS A 30 18.80 -21.07 -42.77
C LYS A 30 18.41 -20.68 -44.21
N PHE A 31 17.89 -19.46 -44.34
CA PHE A 31 17.96 -18.52 -45.49
C PHE A 31 17.50 -18.98 -46.88
N TYR A 32 16.51 -18.27 -47.45
CA TYR A 32 16.71 -17.48 -48.68
C TYR A 32 15.63 -16.38 -48.80
N THR A 33 16.09 -15.24 -49.30
CA THR A 33 15.37 -14.05 -49.77
C THR A 33 14.10 -14.34 -50.57
N THR A 34 13.01 -13.57 -50.40
CA THR A 34 12.39 -12.72 -51.44
C THR A 34 11.03 -12.14 -51.03
N ARG A 35 10.86 -10.86 -51.36
CA ARG A 35 9.66 -10.17 -51.90
C ARG A 35 8.31 -10.26 -51.17
N VAL A 36 7.94 -9.09 -50.64
CA VAL A 36 6.63 -8.42 -50.80
C VAL A 36 5.76 -9.03 -51.89
N THR A 37 4.61 -9.60 -51.50
CA THR A 37 3.38 -9.63 -52.31
C THR A 37 2.16 -9.55 -51.39
N THR A 38 1.35 -8.53 -51.66
CA THR A 38 0.00 -8.23 -51.15
C THR A 38 -1.04 -9.23 -51.68
N LEU A 39 -2.11 -9.48 -50.91
CA LEU A 39 -3.53 -9.75 -51.29
C LEU A 39 -4.20 -10.45 -50.10
N SER A 40 -4.96 -9.74 -49.27
CA SER A 40 -6.40 -9.41 -49.38
C SER A 40 -7.33 -10.52 -48.87
N ASP A 41 -8.35 -10.07 -48.15
CA ASP A 41 -9.62 -10.74 -47.79
C ASP A 41 -9.66 -11.67 -46.57
N ALA A 42 -9.85 -11.04 -45.41
CA ALA A 42 -10.83 -11.50 -44.42
C ALA A 42 -11.44 -10.28 -43.72
N LYS A 43 -12.71 -9.99 -44.02
CA LYS A 43 -13.54 -9.01 -43.29
C LYS A 43 -13.80 -9.51 -41.87
N PRO A 44 -13.64 -8.69 -40.82
CA PRO A 44 -14.34 -8.87 -39.56
C PRO A 44 -15.68 -8.13 -39.59
N ASP A 45 -16.71 -8.75 -39.01
CA ASP A 45 -18.04 -8.17 -38.83
C ASP A 45 -17.98 -6.92 -37.94
N ASP A 46 -18.57 -5.84 -38.45
CA ASP A 46 -18.86 -4.59 -37.73
C ASP A 46 -19.98 -4.81 -36.70
N ASN A 47 -19.66 -4.72 -35.41
CA ASN A 47 -20.42 -4.00 -34.37
C ASN A 47 -19.88 -4.36 -32.98
N ASP A 48 -18.87 -3.62 -32.53
CA ASP A 48 -18.72 -3.14 -31.15
C ASP A 48 -17.40 -2.36 -31.07
N THR A 49 -17.34 -1.23 -31.78
CA THR A 49 -16.31 -0.22 -31.51
C THR A 49 -16.69 0.49 -30.22
N LEU A 50 -16.21 -0.04 -29.10
CA LEU A 50 -15.87 0.79 -27.93
C LEU A 50 -14.95 1.89 -28.45
N ASN A 51 -15.49 3.11 -28.56
CA ASN A 51 -14.71 4.32 -28.82
C ASN A 51 -13.67 4.44 -27.70
N LEU A 52 -12.48 3.95 -27.97
CA LEU A 52 -11.27 4.33 -27.26
C LEU A 52 -11.02 5.78 -27.61
N GLU A 53 -11.47 6.70 -26.74
CA GLU A 53 -10.89 8.03 -26.70
C GLU A 53 -9.38 7.84 -26.46
N GLU A 54 -8.58 8.14 -27.48
CA GLU A 54 -7.15 8.33 -27.32
C GLU A 54 -6.97 9.42 -26.26
N ILE A 55 -6.51 9.05 -25.06
CA ILE A 55 -6.09 10.02 -24.06
C ILE A 55 -4.91 10.77 -24.70
N PRO A 56 -5.05 12.06 -25.04
CA PRO A 56 -4.00 12.77 -25.72
C PRO A 56 -2.79 12.85 -24.80
N PHE A 57 -1.60 12.58 -25.33
CA PHE A 57 -0.40 13.22 -24.81
C PHE A 57 -0.73 14.70 -24.81
N THR A 58 -0.83 15.32 -23.63
CA THR A 58 -1.24 16.71 -23.48
C THR A 58 -0.25 17.61 -24.22
N GLU A 59 -0.55 17.93 -25.48
CA GLU A 59 -0.05 19.12 -26.14
C GLU A 59 -0.45 20.30 -25.27
N PHE A 60 0.52 21.12 -24.88
CA PHE A 60 0.31 22.20 -23.94
C PHE A 60 -0.57 23.27 -24.61
N ASN A 61 -1.87 23.29 -24.31
CA ASN A 61 -2.80 24.29 -24.84
C ASN A 61 -2.52 25.65 -24.17
N THR A 62 -1.67 26.45 -24.82
CA THR A 62 -1.31 27.80 -24.35
C THR A 62 -2.31 28.86 -24.72
N THR A 63 -3.32 28.54 -25.53
CA THR A 63 -4.40 29.46 -25.79
C THR A 63 -5.31 29.52 -24.57
N TRP A 64 -5.23 30.63 -23.86
CA TRP A 64 -6.09 30.96 -22.73
C TRP A 64 -7.50 31.18 -23.21
N ASP A 65 -8.41 30.46 -22.60
CA ASP A 65 -9.83 30.56 -22.83
C ASP A 65 -10.50 30.48 -21.47
N GLU A 66 -11.26 31.51 -21.09
CA GLU A 66 -11.90 31.55 -19.77
C GLU A 66 -12.87 30.37 -19.57
N GLU A 67 -13.37 29.75 -20.65
CA GLU A 67 -14.25 28.59 -20.58
C GLU A 67 -13.50 27.25 -20.43
N SER A 68 -12.40 27.02 -21.17
CA SER A 68 -11.71 25.73 -21.21
C SER A 68 -10.32 25.68 -20.53
N ASN A 69 -9.63 26.82 -20.37
CA ASN A 69 -8.32 26.93 -19.72
C ASN A 69 -8.16 28.31 -19.05
N PRO A 70 -8.85 28.54 -17.90
CA PRO A 70 -8.81 29.83 -17.22
C PRO A 70 -7.40 30.13 -16.68
N TRP A 71 -7.04 31.42 -16.66
CA TRP A 71 -5.75 31.86 -16.10
C TRP A 71 -5.62 31.45 -14.62
N VAL A 72 -6.68 31.68 -13.83
CA VAL A 72 -6.77 31.23 -12.45
C VAL A 72 -7.40 29.85 -12.39
N ILE A 73 -6.70 28.90 -11.77
CA ILE A 73 -7.12 27.52 -11.62
C ILE A 73 -7.89 27.38 -10.31
N SER A 74 -9.18 27.05 -10.42
CA SER A 74 -10.04 26.82 -9.26
C SER A 74 -9.82 25.44 -8.63
N ASN A 75 -9.32 24.47 -9.38
CA ASN A 75 -9.11 23.09 -8.94
C ASN A 75 -7.60 22.78 -8.93
N SER A 76 -6.89 23.28 -7.93
CA SER A 76 -5.47 23.04 -7.74
C SER A 76 -5.20 22.40 -6.39
N ILE A 77 -4.16 21.55 -6.30
CA ILE A 77 -3.66 21.04 -5.02
C ILE A 77 -3.17 22.16 -4.08
N TYR A 78 -2.93 23.36 -4.61
CA TYR A 78 -2.41 24.52 -3.87
C TYR A 78 -3.50 25.49 -3.39
N ASN A 79 -4.79 25.18 -3.55
CA ASN A 79 -5.88 26.09 -3.13
C ASN A 79 -5.83 26.50 -1.65
N ASN A 80 -5.26 25.65 -0.79
CA ASN A 80 -5.12 25.93 0.64
C ASN A 80 -3.76 26.57 1.00
N SER A 81 -2.95 26.97 0.00
CA SER A 81 -1.66 27.61 0.26
C SER A 81 -1.83 28.99 0.90
N GLU A 82 -1.02 29.26 1.92
CA GLU A 82 -0.98 30.55 2.60
C GLU A 82 0.10 31.44 1.96
N GLY A 83 -0.30 32.60 1.43
CA GLY A 83 0.62 33.60 0.89
C GLY A 83 0.46 33.85 -0.60
N TYR A 84 0.45 35.13 -0.97
CA TYR A 84 0.19 35.58 -2.34
C TYR A 84 1.13 34.96 -3.38
N LEU A 85 2.43 34.83 -3.07
CA LEU A 85 3.43 34.30 -4.01
C LEU A 85 3.26 32.80 -4.31
N ASP A 86 2.91 31.99 -3.31
CA ASP A 86 2.67 30.55 -3.53
C ASP A 86 1.37 30.35 -4.33
N GLN A 87 0.36 31.19 -4.08
CA GLN A 87 -0.87 31.22 -4.87
C GLN A 87 -0.61 31.68 -6.31
N LEU A 88 0.23 32.70 -6.50
CA LEU A 88 0.59 33.21 -7.83
C LEU A 88 1.39 32.17 -8.61
N ARG A 89 2.33 31.48 -7.97
CA ARG A 89 3.14 30.40 -8.58
C ARG A 89 2.29 29.21 -9.01
N SER A 90 1.25 28.88 -8.25
CA SER A 90 0.32 27.79 -8.53
C SER A 90 -0.87 28.20 -9.41
N TYR A 91 -0.90 29.45 -9.88
CA TYR A 91 -2.00 30.00 -10.68
C TYR A 91 -3.35 29.95 -9.97
N THR A 92 -3.40 29.99 -8.64
CA THR A 92 -4.64 30.01 -7.85
C THR A 92 -5.10 31.44 -7.51
N THR A 93 -4.29 32.45 -7.83
CA THR A 93 -4.64 33.87 -7.74
C THR A 93 -4.13 34.65 -8.94
N GLU A 94 -4.69 35.84 -9.17
CA GLU A 94 -4.23 36.73 -10.23
C GLU A 94 -3.05 37.61 -9.82
N GLY A 95 -2.18 37.87 -10.80
CA GLY A 95 -1.18 38.93 -10.72
C GLY A 95 -1.78 40.33 -10.68
N HIS A 96 -1.13 41.24 -9.96
CA HIS A 96 -1.47 42.65 -10.06
C HIS A 96 -1.16 43.23 -11.44
N THR A 97 -1.98 44.19 -11.86
CA THR A 97 -1.73 45.01 -13.05
C THR A 97 -0.75 46.14 -12.75
N TYR A 98 -0.20 46.75 -13.79
CA TYR A 98 0.72 47.89 -13.65
C TYR A 98 0.12 49.04 -12.80
N GLU A 99 -1.16 49.36 -13.01
CA GLU A 99 -1.87 50.42 -12.28
C GLU A 99 -2.12 50.07 -10.80
N ALA A 100 -2.42 48.80 -10.52
CA ALA A 100 -2.63 48.30 -9.15
C ALA A 100 -1.33 48.34 -8.33
N LEU A 101 -0.20 48.02 -8.97
CA LEU A 101 1.11 48.09 -8.32
C LEU A 101 1.44 49.54 -7.93
N LEU A 102 1.22 50.51 -8.82
CA LEU A 102 1.53 51.93 -8.57
C LEU A 102 0.64 52.62 -7.52
N THR A 103 -0.52 52.03 -7.17
CA THR A 103 -1.46 52.61 -6.22
C THR A 103 -1.32 52.05 -4.80
N SER A 104 -0.64 50.93 -4.64
CA SER A 104 -0.55 50.16 -3.39
C SER A 104 0.65 50.49 -2.50
N GLY A 105 1.66 51.22 -2.99
CA GLY A 105 2.91 51.50 -2.27
C GLY A 105 3.04 52.91 -1.68
N SER A 106 3.50 52.99 -0.43
CA SER A 106 4.11 54.21 0.14
C SER A 106 5.62 54.15 -0.10
N PRO A 107 6.28 55.19 -0.65
CA PRO A 107 7.73 55.16 -0.85
C PRO A 107 8.43 55.17 0.53
N LYS A 108 8.92 54.00 0.97
CA LYS A 108 9.75 53.84 2.16
C LYS A 108 11.03 53.09 1.83
N SER A 109 12.14 53.83 1.77
CA SER A 109 13.50 53.50 2.25
C SER A 109 14.56 54.19 1.37
N GLU A 110 15.78 54.31 1.91
CA GLU A 110 16.95 54.84 1.23
C GLU A 110 17.21 54.13 -0.10
N ARG A 111 17.27 54.90 -1.19
CA ARG A 111 17.52 54.43 -2.55
C ARG A 111 19.01 54.21 -2.78
N ALA A 112 19.59 53.23 -2.10
CA ALA A 112 21.00 52.86 -2.26
C ALA A 112 21.13 51.50 -2.94
N VAL A 113 21.80 51.46 -4.08
CA VAL A 113 22.02 50.24 -4.85
C VAL A 113 23.45 50.18 -5.37
N THR A 114 24.04 48.97 -5.32
CA THR A 114 25.31 48.68 -5.97
C THR A 114 25.01 48.21 -7.38
N ILE A 115 25.34 49.01 -8.40
CA ILE A 115 25.19 48.60 -9.80
C ILE A 115 26.44 47.84 -10.21
N ILE A 116 26.26 46.64 -10.77
CA ILE A 116 27.32 45.81 -11.35
C ILE A 116 27.23 45.91 -12.86
N LEU A 117 28.25 46.52 -13.46
CA LEU A 117 28.36 46.69 -14.91
C LEU A 117 29.47 45.79 -15.48
N PRO A 118 29.12 44.67 -16.14
CA PRO A 118 30.08 43.86 -16.87
C PRO A 118 30.52 44.57 -18.16
N ILE A 119 31.81 44.93 -18.24
CA ILE A 119 32.42 45.56 -19.43
C ILE A 119 33.54 44.65 -19.96
N TYR A 120 33.19 43.74 -20.88
CA TYR A 120 34.12 42.78 -21.47
C TYR A 120 34.40 43.03 -22.98
N SER A 121 33.63 43.91 -23.63
CA SER A 121 33.81 44.30 -25.03
C SER A 121 33.82 45.83 -25.19
N LYS A 122 34.32 46.31 -26.34
CA LYS A 122 34.27 47.75 -26.69
C LYS A 122 32.84 48.28 -26.84
N GLU A 123 31.91 47.43 -27.27
CA GLU A 123 30.50 47.77 -27.43
C GLU A 123 29.83 47.98 -26.07
N SER A 124 30.19 47.14 -25.08
CA SER A 124 29.73 47.26 -23.69
C SER A 124 30.28 48.50 -22.96
N PHE A 125 31.25 49.22 -23.54
CA PHE A 125 31.76 50.47 -22.96
C PHE A 125 30.74 51.61 -23.03
N SER A 126 29.83 51.59 -24.03
CA SER A 126 28.72 52.54 -24.15
C SER A 126 27.73 52.49 -22.97
N LYS A 127 27.75 51.39 -22.21
CA LYS A 127 26.92 51.25 -21.00
C LYS A 127 27.33 52.19 -19.89
N LEU A 128 28.64 52.46 -19.81
CA LEU A 128 29.18 53.35 -18.80
C LEU A 128 28.66 54.78 -19.01
N ASP A 129 28.55 55.24 -20.25
CA ASP A 129 27.95 56.56 -20.56
C ASP A 129 26.52 56.67 -20.02
N ALA A 130 25.68 55.69 -20.33
CA ALA A 130 24.27 55.72 -19.94
C ALA A 130 24.08 55.72 -18.41
N VAL A 131 24.90 54.99 -17.66
CA VAL A 131 24.79 54.92 -16.19
C VAL A 131 25.38 56.15 -15.50
N LEU A 132 26.42 56.76 -16.07
CA LEU A 132 26.97 58.04 -15.58
C LEU A 132 25.94 59.18 -15.69
N ASP A 133 25.04 59.12 -16.68
CA ASP A 133 23.95 60.09 -16.87
C ASP A 133 22.77 59.92 -15.87
N TRP A 134 22.73 58.88 -15.03
CA TRP A 134 21.62 58.61 -14.08
C TRP A 134 21.62 59.51 -12.82
N THR A 135 22.27 60.67 -12.88
CA THR A 135 22.56 61.51 -11.72
C THR A 135 21.51 62.60 -11.52
N GLU A 136 20.48 62.34 -10.69
CA GLU A 136 19.83 63.37 -9.84
C GLU A 136 18.91 62.85 -8.69
N ASP A 137 18.52 61.56 -8.59
CA ASP A 137 17.49 61.12 -7.60
C ASP A 137 17.78 59.82 -6.77
N ILE A 138 18.93 59.16 -6.98
CA ILE A 138 19.29 57.88 -6.32
C ILE A 138 20.74 57.95 -5.82
N THR A 139 21.01 57.50 -4.59
CA THR A 139 22.38 57.33 -4.08
C THR A 139 22.99 56.07 -4.72
N LEU A 140 23.51 56.24 -5.94
CA LEU A 140 24.06 55.14 -6.74
C LEU A 140 25.51 54.87 -6.34
N GLN A 141 25.78 53.69 -5.78
CA GLN A 141 27.13 53.15 -5.73
C GLN A 141 27.34 52.29 -6.98
N ILE A 142 28.28 52.65 -7.86
CA ILE A 142 28.48 51.90 -9.11
C ILE A 142 29.80 51.13 -9.03
N SER A 143 29.71 49.80 -8.95
CA SER A 143 30.84 48.88 -8.97
C SER A 143 31.02 48.33 -10.39
N ILE A 144 32.14 48.67 -11.03
CA ILE A 144 32.36 48.32 -12.45
C ILE A 144 33.26 47.10 -12.56
N VAL A 145 32.69 46.00 -13.05
CA VAL A 145 33.44 44.77 -13.31
C VAL A 145 33.92 44.77 -14.75
N CYS A 146 35.15 45.23 -14.97
CA CYS A 146 35.76 45.28 -16.29
C CYS A 146 37.04 44.44 -16.39
N SER A 147 37.36 43.97 -17.59
CA SER A 147 38.65 43.30 -17.84
C SER A 147 39.82 44.30 -17.68
N SER A 148 40.98 43.81 -17.25
CA SER A 148 42.19 44.63 -17.02
C SER A 148 42.61 45.48 -18.22
N GLN A 149 42.30 45.01 -19.44
CA GLN A 149 42.54 45.76 -20.68
C GLN A 149 41.72 47.05 -20.80
N PHE A 150 40.54 47.12 -20.16
CA PHE A 150 39.64 48.28 -20.20
C PHE A 150 39.76 49.16 -18.96
N LYS A 151 40.46 48.71 -17.92
CA LYS A 151 40.69 49.48 -16.68
C LYS A 151 41.18 50.91 -16.93
N PRO A 152 42.18 51.19 -17.80
CA PRO A 152 42.66 52.55 -18.01
C PRO A 152 41.60 53.48 -18.61
N MET A 153 40.75 52.96 -19.49
CA MET A 153 39.66 53.71 -20.12
C MET A 153 38.51 53.99 -19.15
N VAL A 154 38.22 53.03 -18.26
CA VAL A 154 37.22 53.16 -17.18
C VAL A 154 37.71 54.19 -16.15
N ASP A 155 38.95 54.06 -15.68
CA ASP A 155 39.57 54.99 -14.72
C ASP A 155 39.66 56.42 -15.29
N GLU A 156 39.86 56.57 -16.61
CA GLU A 156 39.86 57.88 -17.28
C GLU A 156 38.51 58.59 -17.23
N LYS A 157 37.43 57.84 -17.42
CA LYS A 157 36.08 58.39 -17.53
C LYS A 157 35.45 58.72 -16.18
N ILE A 158 35.92 58.07 -15.12
CA ILE A 158 35.40 58.21 -13.75
C ILE A 158 36.16 59.28 -12.96
N ARG A 159 37.29 59.77 -13.49
CA ARG A 159 38.11 60.84 -12.86
C ARG A 159 37.30 62.08 -12.45
N ASP A 160 36.25 62.41 -13.18
CA ASP A 160 35.43 63.61 -12.95
C ASP A 160 34.17 63.36 -12.10
N ALA A 161 33.87 62.11 -11.72
CA ALA A 161 32.66 61.72 -11.00
C ALA A 161 32.93 61.34 -9.54
N ALA A 162 33.12 62.35 -8.67
CA ALA A 162 33.52 62.18 -7.26
C ALA A 162 32.51 61.41 -6.36
N HIS A 163 31.28 61.18 -6.83
CA HIS A 163 30.22 60.45 -6.13
C HIS A 163 30.15 58.96 -6.50
N ILE A 164 31.02 58.48 -7.40
CA ILE A 164 31.00 57.11 -7.92
C ILE A 164 32.19 56.30 -7.37
N LYS A 165 31.90 55.27 -6.58
CA LYS A 165 32.90 54.34 -6.05
C LYS A 165 33.14 53.18 -7.01
N ALA A 166 34.03 53.38 -7.98
CA ALA A 166 34.37 52.35 -8.97
C ALA A 166 35.38 51.33 -8.44
N THR A 167 34.92 50.09 -8.21
CA THR A 167 35.78 48.95 -7.87
C THR A 167 36.08 48.13 -9.13
N VAL A 168 37.31 48.20 -9.63
CA VAL A 168 37.75 47.41 -10.81
C VAL A 168 38.34 46.08 -10.37
N LEU A 169 37.69 44.98 -10.75
CA LEU A 169 38.16 43.62 -10.48
C LEU A 169 39.10 43.15 -11.60
N ASP A 170 40.40 43.20 -11.32
CA ASP A 170 41.46 42.71 -12.21
C ASP A 170 41.53 41.18 -12.17
N ARG A 171 41.06 40.51 -13.22
CA ARG A 171 41.48 39.14 -13.53
C ARG A 171 41.93 39.07 -14.98
N SER A 172 43.17 38.67 -15.19
CA SER A 172 43.68 38.18 -16.47
C SER A 172 42.80 36.99 -16.91
N THR A 173 41.83 37.25 -17.78
CA THR A 173 40.91 36.23 -18.27
C THR A 173 41.69 35.19 -19.06
N HIS A 174 41.93 34.02 -18.47
CA HIS A 174 41.88 32.81 -19.29
C HIS A 174 40.48 32.82 -19.93
N ALA A 175 40.41 32.72 -21.26
CA ALA A 175 39.13 32.68 -21.96
C ALA A 175 38.23 31.63 -21.28
N SER A 176 37.04 32.03 -20.82
CA SER A 176 36.10 31.10 -20.21
C SER A 176 35.83 29.98 -21.22
N THR A 177 35.91 28.72 -20.77
CA THR A 177 35.53 27.57 -21.59
C THR A 177 34.03 27.46 -21.78
N PHE A 178 33.25 28.27 -21.05
CA PHE A 178 31.80 28.32 -21.14
C PHE A 178 31.33 29.27 -22.24
N ALA A 179 30.19 28.94 -22.87
CA ALA A 179 29.60 29.77 -23.91
C ALA A 179 29.17 31.16 -23.37
N PRO A 180 29.26 32.24 -24.17
CA PRO A 180 28.76 33.56 -23.76
C PRO A 180 27.30 33.52 -23.31
N GLY A 181 26.95 34.28 -22.25
CA GLY A 181 25.59 34.32 -21.68
C GLY A 181 25.27 33.23 -20.65
N THR A 182 26.20 32.29 -20.41
CA THR A 182 26.08 31.29 -19.33
C THR A 182 26.58 31.82 -17.98
N ALA A 183 26.17 31.17 -16.90
CA ALA A 183 26.64 31.50 -15.55
C ALA A 183 28.18 31.38 -15.42
N GLY A 184 28.79 30.36 -16.01
CA GLY A 184 30.25 30.14 -16.02
C GLY A 184 31.04 31.15 -16.84
N ALA A 185 30.41 31.82 -17.81
CA ALA A 185 31.00 32.94 -18.54
C ALA A 185 30.88 34.28 -17.77
N SER A 186 30.05 34.33 -16.74
CA SER A 186 29.74 35.56 -15.99
C SER A 186 30.81 35.84 -14.93
N VAL A 187 31.81 36.64 -15.28
CA VAL A 187 32.98 36.90 -14.42
C VAL A 187 32.59 37.50 -13.06
N TRP A 188 31.53 38.32 -13.02
CA TRP A 188 31.03 38.90 -11.77
C TRP A 188 30.65 37.83 -10.74
N LEU A 189 30.08 36.70 -11.17
CA LEU A 189 29.62 35.63 -10.28
C LEU A 189 30.78 35.01 -9.48
N GLN A 190 31.99 35.02 -10.04
CA GLN A 190 33.20 34.48 -9.42
C GLN A 190 34.06 35.54 -8.72
N ALA A 191 33.75 36.81 -8.95
CA ALA A 191 34.60 37.94 -8.54
C ALA A 191 33.95 38.78 -7.43
N LEU A 192 32.63 38.71 -7.27
CA LEU A 192 31.94 39.41 -6.20
C LEU A 192 32.25 38.78 -4.84
N ASN A 193 32.83 39.58 -3.95
CA ASN A 193 32.80 39.34 -2.52
C ASN A 193 31.61 40.11 -1.92
N PRO A 194 30.65 39.44 -1.23
CA PRO A 194 29.55 40.13 -0.56
C PRO A 194 30.00 41.22 0.44
N GLU A 195 31.22 41.14 0.97
CA GLU A 195 31.79 42.15 1.86
C GLU A 195 32.08 43.50 1.16
N ASP A 196 32.31 43.49 -0.15
CA ASP A 196 32.60 44.71 -0.94
C ASP A 196 31.34 45.52 -1.29
N ILE A 197 30.15 44.97 -1.00
CA ILE A 197 28.85 45.56 -1.31
C ILE A 197 28.31 46.21 -0.04
N GLU A 198 28.22 47.53 0.00
CA GLU A 198 27.76 48.28 1.17
C GLU A 198 26.23 48.42 1.22
N THR A 199 25.57 48.31 0.06
CA THR A 199 24.13 48.46 -0.09
C THR A 199 23.36 47.17 0.17
N GLU A 200 22.09 47.28 0.52
CA GLU A 200 21.19 46.12 0.69
C GLU A 200 20.87 45.44 -0.66
N TYR A 201 20.79 46.24 -1.73
CA TYR A 201 20.43 45.78 -3.06
C TYR A 201 21.60 45.86 -4.03
N VAL A 202 21.61 44.92 -4.98
CA VAL A 202 22.58 44.81 -6.06
C VAL A 202 21.82 44.73 -7.37
N TYR A 203 22.12 45.63 -8.30
CA TYR A 203 21.50 45.62 -9.62
C TYR A 203 22.53 45.19 -10.66
N ILE A 204 22.26 44.07 -11.32
CA ILE A 204 23.16 43.45 -12.29
C ILE A 204 22.56 43.60 -13.68
N MET A 205 23.32 44.19 -14.60
CA MET A 205 22.90 44.34 -15.99
C MET A 205 23.69 43.35 -16.85
N ASP A 206 23.02 42.49 -17.61
CA ASP A 206 23.65 41.52 -18.49
C ASP A 206 24.51 42.24 -19.55
N GLU A 207 25.62 41.60 -19.96
CA GLU A 207 26.50 42.08 -21.02
C GLU A 207 25.73 42.33 -22.33
N THR A 208 24.67 41.57 -22.59
CA THR A 208 23.96 41.64 -23.86
C THR A 208 22.96 42.81 -23.96
N ILE A 209 22.62 43.47 -22.84
CA ILE A 209 21.69 44.60 -22.80
C ILE A 209 22.39 45.92 -23.15
N THR A 210 21.80 46.67 -24.07
CA THR A 210 22.11 48.09 -24.29
C THR A 210 21.25 48.94 -23.35
N PRO A 211 21.85 49.67 -22.40
CA PRO A 211 21.10 50.56 -21.52
C PRO A 211 20.46 51.66 -22.34
N SER A 212 19.22 51.98 -21.97
CA SER A 212 18.42 53.03 -22.58
C SER A 212 17.89 53.94 -21.46
N PRO A 213 17.33 55.13 -21.78
CA PRO A 213 16.66 55.95 -20.76
C PRO A 213 15.55 55.21 -20.00
N TYR A 214 15.01 54.13 -20.58
CA TYR A 214 14.02 53.26 -19.93
C TYR A 214 14.62 52.40 -18.80
N SER A 215 15.93 52.09 -18.84
CA SER A 215 16.58 51.23 -17.85
C SER A 215 16.59 51.82 -16.43
N LEU A 216 16.66 53.15 -16.30
CA LEU A 216 16.54 53.82 -15.00
C LEU A 216 15.11 53.74 -14.46
N LYS A 217 14.11 53.98 -15.31
CA LYS A 217 12.69 53.85 -14.96
C LYS A 217 12.33 52.43 -14.55
N GLU A 218 12.91 51.44 -15.23
CA GLU A 218 12.78 50.02 -14.87
C GLU A 218 13.33 49.77 -13.46
N LEU A 219 14.54 50.25 -13.16
CA LEU A 219 15.14 50.11 -11.83
C LEU A 219 14.29 50.79 -10.73
N GLU A 220 13.81 52.01 -10.99
CA GLU A 220 12.90 52.72 -10.08
C GLU A 220 11.61 51.95 -9.83
N TYR A 221 11.04 51.36 -10.88
CA TYR A 221 9.85 50.53 -10.78
C TYR A 221 10.09 49.27 -9.94
N LEU A 222 11.23 48.59 -10.14
CA LEU A 222 11.60 47.43 -9.31
C LEU A 222 11.79 47.84 -7.84
N PHE A 223 12.43 48.97 -7.55
CA PHE A 223 12.55 49.49 -6.18
C PHE A 223 11.21 49.84 -5.54
N TYR A 224 10.26 50.27 -6.34
CA TYR A 224 8.93 50.60 -5.87
C TYR A 224 8.11 49.34 -5.53
N VAL A 225 8.21 48.30 -6.35
CA VAL A 225 7.44 47.04 -6.18
C VAL A 225 8.09 46.07 -5.18
N ASN A 226 9.42 46.00 -5.14
CA ASN A 226 10.16 45.07 -4.28
C ASN A 226 9.73 45.11 -2.80
N PRO A 227 9.54 46.27 -2.13
CA PRO A 227 9.17 46.29 -0.70
C PRO A 227 7.69 45.93 -0.44
N LEU A 228 6.85 45.75 -1.46
CA LEU A 228 5.45 45.37 -1.26
C LEU A 228 5.36 43.98 -0.63
N ASP A 229 4.42 43.79 0.30
CA ASP A 229 4.28 42.54 1.05
C ASP A 229 4.08 41.32 0.12
N ASP A 230 3.43 41.54 -1.01
CA ASP A 230 3.15 40.53 -2.03
C ASP A 230 4.37 40.13 -2.88
N TYR A 231 5.43 40.95 -2.92
CA TYR A 231 6.60 40.71 -3.80
C TYR A 231 7.97 40.76 -3.09
N LYS A 232 8.04 41.14 -1.81
CA LYS A 232 9.30 41.27 -1.04
C LYS A 232 10.20 40.05 -0.95
N ASN A 233 9.63 38.88 -1.21
CA ASN A 233 10.33 37.60 -1.21
C ASN A 233 10.33 36.94 -2.60
N ALA A 234 10.16 37.71 -3.68
CA ALA A 234 10.23 37.23 -5.06
C ALA A 234 11.38 37.90 -5.81
N LEU A 235 12.00 37.15 -6.72
CA LEU A 235 12.89 37.71 -7.72
C LEU A 235 12.02 38.36 -8.81
N ILE A 236 11.95 39.70 -8.81
CA ILE A 236 11.12 40.47 -9.73
C ILE A 236 11.90 41.11 -10.89
N GLY A 237 11.28 41.21 -12.06
CA GLY A 237 11.85 41.84 -13.25
C GLY A 237 10.78 42.18 -14.27
N THR A 238 11.11 42.94 -15.32
CA THR A 238 10.12 43.35 -16.34
C THR A 238 10.14 42.49 -17.60
N ARG A 239 11.09 41.55 -17.70
CA ARG A 239 11.27 40.65 -18.82
C ARG A 239 11.53 39.25 -18.30
N GLY A 240 10.86 38.26 -18.86
CA GLY A 240 10.97 36.88 -18.40
C GLY A 240 10.82 35.87 -19.52
N LEU A 241 11.26 34.65 -19.25
CA LEU A 241 11.02 33.49 -20.11
C LEU A 241 10.25 32.43 -19.32
N VAL A 242 9.21 31.92 -19.95
CA VAL A 242 8.46 30.75 -19.52
C VAL A 242 8.86 29.57 -20.42
N LEU A 243 9.28 28.49 -19.79
CA LEU A 243 9.80 27.29 -20.44
C LEU A 243 8.70 26.23 -20.60
N SER A 244 8.60 25.70 -21.81
CA SER A 244 7.88 24.46 -22.10
C SER A 244 8.83 23.43 -22.71
N LYS A 245 8.36 22.19 -22.84
CA LYS A 245 9.10 21.12 -23.51
C LYS A 245 9.29 21.38 -25.01
N GLU A 246 8.36 22.09 -25.63
CA GLU A 246 8.31 22.30 -27.08
C GLU A 246 8.55 23.78 -27.46
N GLU A 247 7.81 24.71 -26.84
CA GLU A 247 7.88 26.15 -27.15
C GLU A 247 8.07 27.02 -25.92
N ASN A 248 9.00 27.97 -25.98
CA ASN A 248 9.24 28.92 -24.89
C ASN A 248 8.56 30.27 -25.19
N PHE A 249 8.10 30.95 -24.14
CA PHE A 249 7.37 32.21 -24.24
C PHE A 249 8.15 33.34 -23.58
N CYS A 250 8.41 34.41 -24.33
CA CYS A 250 9.10 35.60 -23.88
C CYS A 250 8.10 36.69 -23.46
N LEU A 251 8.14 37.10 -22.19
CA LEU A 251 7.34 38.21 -21.70
C LEU A 251 8.15 39.51 -21.71
N PRO A 252 7.58 40.65 -22.16
CA PRO A 252 6.17 40.87 -22.54
C PRO A 252 5.89 40.82 -24.05
N ILE A 253 6.66 40.05 -24.84
CA ILE A 253 6.55 40.02 -26.31
C ILE A 253 5.48 39.03 -26.80
N ASP A 254 5.39 37.86 -26.18
CA ASP A 254 4.41 36.83 -26.50
C ASP A 254 3.04 37.17 -25.89
N ASP A 255 2.07 37.46 -26.76
CA ASP A 255 0.67 37.77 -26.42
C ASP A 255 -0.18 36.53 -26.09
N ARG A 256 0.39 35.34 -26.33
CA ARG A 256 -0.16 34.05 -25.90
C ARG A 256 -0.17 33.89 -24.38
N LEU A 257 0.48 34.76 -23.62
CA LEU A 257 0.41 34.80 -22.16
C LEU A 257 -0.08 36.19 -21.73
N PRO A 258 -0.75 36.35 -20.56
CA PRO A 258 -1.24 37.66 -20.12
C PRO A 258 -0.12 38.69 -19.89
N VAL A 259 0.09 39.62 -20.82
CA VAL A 259 1.18 40.60 -20.76
C VAL A 259 0.93 41.81 -19.85
N ASP A 260 -0.28 41.94 -19.30
CA ASP A 260 -0.74 43.08 -18.50
C ASP A 260 -0.82 42.81 -16.99
N LYS A 261 -0.53 41.57 -16.57
CA LYS A 261 -0.52 41.14 -15.17
C LYS A 261 0.84 40.57 -14.77
N ALA A 262 1.15 40.64 -13.48
CA ALA A 262 2.31 39.95 -12.93
C ALA A 262 2.12 38.42 -13.02
N GLN A 263 3.17 37.66 -13.34
CA GLN A 263 3.04 36.22 -13.47
C GLN A 263 4.36 35.48 -13.17
N PRO A 264 4.30 34.21 -12.71
CA PRO A 264 5.50 33.43 -12.49
C PRO A 264 6.20 33.12 -13.82
N VAL A 265 7.52 33.12 -13.80
CA VAL A 265 8.37 32.77 -14.95
C VAL A 265 9.53 31.89 -14.50
N ASP A 266 10.08 31.07 -15.40
CA ASP A 266 11.21 30.20 -15.07
C ASP A 266 12.53 30.98 -14.96
N MET A 267 12.64 32.12 -15.65
CA MET A 267 13.75 33.05 -15.47
C MET A 267 13.45 34.49 -15.87
N LEU A 268 14.14 35.44 -15.24
CA LEU A 268 14.21 36.83 -15.72
C LEU A 268 15.31 37.03 -16.75
N LEU A 269 15.09 38.00 -17.63
CA LEU A 269 15.98 38.30 -18.75
C LEU A 269 16.65 39.67 -18.61
N GLY A 270 17.98 39.65 -18.68
CA GLY A 270 18.83 40.78 -19.03
C GLY A 270 19.16 41.76 -17.90
N SER A 271 18.33 41.93 -16.88
CA SER A 271 18.77 42.60 -15.64
C SER A 271 18.11 41.99 -14.41
N TRP A 272 18.82 42.04 -13.28
CA TRP A 272 18.39 41.42 -12.03
C TRP A 272 18.64 42.37 -10.86
N LEU A 273 17.58 42.66 -10.09
CA LEU A 273 17.67 43.31 -8.79
C LEU A 273 17.72 42.21 -7.71
N LEU A 274 18.84 42.11 -7.01
CA LEU A 274 19.11 41.07 -6.03
C LEU A 274 19.28 41.67 -4.64
N GLN A 275 18.79 40.96 -3.61
CA GLN A 275 19.16 41.27 -2.23
C GLN A 275 20.57 40.77 -1.95
N LYS A 276 21.37 41.54 -1.22
CA LYS A 276 22.73 41.15 -0.81
C LYS A 276 22.75 39.82 -0.05
N SER A 277 21.71 39.55 0.75
CA SER A 277 21.53 38.31 1.51
C SER A 277 21.40 37.06 0.62
N TRP A 278 21.02 37.21 -0.65
CA TRP A 278 20.81 36.10 -1.59
C TRP A 278 22.10 35.64 -2.28
N LEU A 279 23.13 36.50 -2.35
CA LEU A 279 24.35 36.21 -3.11
C LEU A 279 25.04 34.89 -2.72
N PRO A 280 25.18 34.52 -1.42
CA PRO A 280 25.80 33.25 -1.05
C PRO A 280 25.04 32.03 -1.57
N PHE A 281 23.71 32.12 -1.68
CA PHE A 281 22.85 31.03 -2.13
C PHE A 281 22.84 30.88 -3.65
N ILE A 282 22.97 31.98 -4.39
CA ILE A 282 23.16 31.94 -5.85
C ILE A 282 24.47 31.21 -6.20
N MET A 283 25.51 31.35 -5.37
CA MET A 283 26.82 30.73 -5.58
C MET A 283 26.94 29.32 -4.96
N ALA A 284 25.83 28.71 -4.53
CA ALA A 284 25.85 27.42 -3.84
C ALA A 284 26.24 26.25 -4.78
N ASP A 285 25.74 26.24 -6.02
CA ASP A 285 26.05 25.22 -7.02
C ASP A 285 27.01 25.77 -8.09
N LEU A 286 28.27 25.34 -8.03
CA LEU A 286 29.32 25.69 -9.00
C LEU A 286 29.70 24.48 -9.88
N SER A 287 28.81 23.50 -10.02
CA SER A 287 29.01 22.37 -10.93
C SER A 287 29.14 22.82 -12.38
N PHE A 288 29.81 22.01 -13.21
CA PHE A 288 29.96 22.32 -14.64
C PHE A 288 28.59 22.40 -15.32
N GLU A 289 27.65 21.52 -14.93
CA GLU A 289 26.29 21.50 -15.45
C GLU A 289 25.54 22.79 -15.11
N ALA A 290 25.58 23.22 -13.84
CA ALA A 290 24.92 24.45 -13.41
C ALA A 290 25.54 25.69 -14.05
N LEU A 291 26.87 25.77 -14.13
CA LEU A 291 27.58 26.89 -14.76
C LEU A 291 27.37 26.96 -16.29
N SER A 292 26.95 25.87 -16.92
CA SER A 292 26.62 25.84 -18.35
C SER A 292 25.20 26.34 -18.67
N LEU A 293 24.38 26.60 -17.65
CA LEU A 293 23.03 27.16 -17.80
C LEU A 293 23.08 28.65 -18.16
N PRO A 294 22.04 29.18 -18.86
CA PRO A 294 21.87 30.62 -19.02
C PRO A 294 21.84 31.32 -17.66
N LEU A 295 22.49 32.49 -17.57
CA LEU A 295 22.66 33.19 -16.30
C LEU A 295 21.33 33.46 -15.56
N GLY A 296 20.30 33.91 -16.28
CA GLY A 296 18.98 34.18 -15.68
C GLY A 296 18.33 32.93 -15.08
N TYR A 297 18.42 31.80 -15.79
CA TYR A 297 17.90 30.51 -15.31
C TYR A 297 18.69 29.99 -14.13
N TYR A 298 20.02 30.10 -14.16
CA TYR A 298 20.89 29.73 -13.04
C TYR A 298 20.54 30.51 -11.76
N ILE A 299 20.37 31.82 -11.85
CA ILE A 299 20.00 32.67 -10.70
C ILE A 299 18.63 32.25 -10.16
N SER A 300 17.62 32.17 -11.03
CA SER A 300 16.24 31.84 -10.66
C SER A 300 16.14 30.47 -10.01
N LEU A 301 16.82 29.48 -10.60
CA LEU A 301 16.87 28.10 -10.11
C LEU A 301 17.53 28.00 -8.72
N ASN A 302 18.69 28.64 -8.51
CA ASN A 302 19.38 28.59 -7.21
C ASN A 302 18.57 29.31 -6.12
N LEU A 303 17.96 30.46 -6.42
CA LEU A 303 17.12 31.16 -5.46
C LEU A 303 15.89 30.34 -5.06
N ASP A 304 15.24 29.67 -6.01
CA ASP A 304 14.12 28.79 -5.70
C ASP A 304 14.57 27.56 -4.89
N GLN A 305 15.66 26.91 -5.29
CA GLN A 305 16.17 25.70 -4.65
C GLN A 305 16.72 25.92 -3.24
N GLN A 306 17.36 27.06 -3.00
CA GLN A 306 18.03 27.33 -1.73
C GLN A 306 17.12 28.13 -0.78
N LEU A 307 16.33 29.06 -1.32
CA LEU A 307 15.55 30.02 -0.52
C LEU A 307 14.04 29.94 -0.73
N ASN A 308 13.54 29.12 -1.67
CA ASN A 308 12.12 29.10 -2.07
C ASN A 308 11.63 30.48 -2.54
N VAL A 309 12.50 31.26 -3.18
CA VAL A 309 12.19 32.57 -3.76
C VAL A 309 11.70 32.36 -5.18
N PRO A 310 10.40 32.56 -5.47
CA PRO A 310 9.87 32.42 -6.81
C PRO A 310 10.32 33.57 -7.71
N THR A 311 10.33 33.32 -9.01
CA THR A 311 10.67 34.33 -10.02
C THR A 311 9.41 34.83 -10.70
N VAL A 312 9.23 36.15 -10.72
CA VAL A 312 8.00 36.81 -11.17
C VAL A 312 8.34 37.91 -12.16
N VAL A 313 7.67 37.91 -13.31
CA VAL A 313 7.72 39.04 -14.23
C VAL A 313 6.59 40.01 -13.89
N LEU A 314 6.93 41.30 -13.84
CA LEU A 314 6.01 42.40 -13.58
C LEU A 314 5.50 42.98 -14.90
N PRO A 315 4.24 43.44 -14.93
CA PRO A 315 3.69 44.09 -16.12
C PRO A 315 4.36 45.46 -16.31
N THR A 316 4.47 45.88 -17.57
CA THR A 316 4.97 47.20 -17.96
C THR A 316 3.90 48.02 -18.69
N PHE A 317 4.15 49.32 -18.81
CA PHE A 317 3.31 50.23 -19.58
C PHE A 317 3.26 49.81 -21.05
N VAL A 318 2.11 50.00 -21.71
CA VAL A 318 1.81 49.44 -23.04
C VAL A 318 2.85 49.84 -24.09
N GLU A 319 3.32 51.08 -24.06
CA GLU A 319 4.33 51.60 -25.01
C GLU A 319 5.71 50.93 -24.86
N ASP A 320 6.01 50.38 -23.69
CA ASP A 320 7.31 49.78 -23.35
C ASP A 320 7.34 48.25 -23.54
N ARG A 321 6.20 47.63 -23.91
CA ARG A 321 6.11 46.17 -24.10
C ARG A 321 6.82 45.71 -25.37
N ILE A 322 6.51 46.31 -26.52
CA ILE A 322 6.97 45.87 -27.84
C ILE A 322 8.08 46.80 -28.35
N THR A 323 9.21 46.81 -27.67
CA THR A 323 10.40 47.56 -28.13
C THR A 323 11.32 46.69 -28.98
N ASN A 324 12.11 47.30 -29.87
CA ASN A 324 13.14 46.59 -30.63
C ASN A 324 14.18 45.93 -29.70
N SER A 325 14.41 46.51 -28.51
CA SER A 325 15.27 45.93 -27.47
C SER A 325 14.69 44.62 -26.94
N ASN A 326 13.42 44.60 -26.53
CA ASN A 326 12.76 43.40 -26.01
C ASN A 326 12.72 42.27 -27.06
N LYS A 327 12.44 42.61 -28.32
CA LYS A 327 12.49 41.65 -29.44
C LYS A 327 13.88 41.04 -29.63
N ALA A 328 14.92 41.86 -29.60
CA ALA A 328 16.30 41.39 -29.74
C ALA A 328 16.74 40.50 -28.57
N VAL A 329 16.33 40.82 -27.33
CA VAL A 329 16.60 39.99 -26.14
C VAL A 329 15.91 38.64 -26.27
N CYS A 330 14.62 38.63 -26.63
CA CYS A 330 13.88 37.37 -26.83
C CYS A 330 14.50 36.50 -27.93
N GLN A 331 14.82 37.07 -29.09
CA GLN A 331 15.42 36.33 -30.19
C GLN A 331 16.74 35.67 -29.78
N LYS A 332 17.62 36.38 -29.07
CA LYS A 332 18.89 35.83 -28.57
C LYS A 332 18.69 34.66 -27.62
N VAL A 333 17.71 34.75 -26.72
CA VAL A 333 17.41 33.68 -25.75
C VAL A 333 16.82 32.46 -26.46
N GLN A 334 15.96 32.66 -27.47
CA GLN A 334 15.45 31.58 -28.32
C GLN A 334 16.58 30.90 -29.11
N GLU A 335 17.52 31.65 -29.67
CA GLU A 335 18.72 31.09 -30.33
C GLU A 335 19.61 30.33 -29.33
N SER A 336 19.74 30.83 -28.09
CA SER A 336 20.46 30.16 -27.01
C SER A 336 19.80 28.83 -26.62
N TRP A 337 18.47 28.79 -26.52
CA TRP A 337 17.71 27.56 -26.30
C TRP A 337 17.94 26.55 -27.41
N LEU A 338 17.95 27.02 -28.67
CA LEU A 338 18.15 26.15 -29.83
C LEU A 338 19.57 25.57 -29.91
N SER A 339 20.58 26.28 -29.40
CA SER A 339 21.99 25.90 -29.47
C SER A 339 22.52 25.18 -28.21
N ASN A 340 21.90 25.36 -27.05
CA ASN A 340 22.34 24.77 -25.78
C ASN A 340 21.65 23.41 -25.51
N ASN A 341 22.25 22.33 -26.00
CA ASN A 341 21.76 20.96 -25.77
C ASN A 341 21.64 20.61 -24.28
N LEU A 342 22.59 21.04 -23.45
CA LEU A 342 22.61 20.72 -22.02
C LEU A 342 21.43 21.35 -21.29
N TRP A 343 21.09 22.61 -21.63
CA TRP A 343 19.94 23.29 -21.04
C TRP A 343 18.63 22.58 -21.38
N ARG A 344 18.43 22.20 -22.65
CA ARG A 344 17.26 21.42 -23.06
C ARG A 344 17.19 20.06 -22.39
N GLU A 345 18.32 19.38 -22.26
CA GLU A 345 18.40 18.08 -21.57
C GLU A 345 18.05 18.21 -20.09
N LEU A 346 18.47 19.29 -19.42
CA LEU A 346 18.14 19.51 -18.01
C LEU A 346 16.65 19.82 -17.80
N VAL A 347 16.04 20.60 -18.69
CA VAL A 347 14.59 20.87 -18.65
C VAL A 347 13.80 19.60 -19.02
N SER A 348 14.25 18.85 -20.03
CA SER A 348 13.57 17.63 -20.46
C SER A 348 13.54 16.58 -19.34
N LYS A 349 14.63 16.45 -18.56
CA LYS A 349 14.75 15.58 -17.39
C LYS A 349 13.70 15.85 -16.29
N ASN A 350 13.02 16.99 -16.30
CA ASN A 350 11.88 17.27 -15.43
C ASN A 350 12.19 17.09 -13.92
N ARG A 351 13.43 17.41 -13.50
CA ARG A 351 13.84 17.38 -12.09
C ARG A 351 13.16 18.47 -11.28
N TYR A 352 13.01 19.62 -11.92
CA TYR A 352 12.39 20.81 -11.39
C TYR A 352 11.23 21.13 -12.32
N PRO A 353 9.97 20.96 -11.88
CA PRO A 353 8.82 21.32 -12.70
C PRO A 353 8.90 22.79 -13.11
N THR A 354 8.73 23.09 -14.40
CA THR A 354 8.64 24.47 -14.89
C THR A 354 7.38 25.14 -14.37
N VAL A 355 7.32 26.47 -14.41
CA VAL A 355 6.14 27.21 -13.92
C VAL A 355 4.85 26.76 -14.59
N LEU A 356 4.89 26.36 -15.87
CA LEU A 356 3.71 25.86 -16.58
C LEU A 356 3.21 24.52 -16.04
N GLN A 357 4.11 23.65 -15.56
CA GLN A 357 3.73 22.35 -15.03
C GLN A 357 3.00 22.44 -13.68
N TYR A 358 3.09 23.56 -12.96
CA TYR A 358 2.28 23.79 -11.76
C TYR A 358 0.79 23.85 -12.08
N ARG A 359 0.43 24.20 -13.32
CA ARG A 359 -0.96 24.27 -13.76
C ARG A 359 -1.60 22.91 -13.90
N ASP A 360 -0.81 21.90 -14.26
CA ASP A 360 -1.30 20.53 -14.48
C ASP A 360 -1.47 19.76 -13.15
N LEU A 361 -0.97 20.31 -12.03
CA LEU A 361 -1.08 19.73 -10.69
C LEU A 361 -2.45 20.06 -10.06
N THR A 362 -3.50 19.49 -10.63
CA THR A 362 -4.89 19.69 -10.21
C THR A 362 -5.32 18.76 -9.07
N GLU A 363 -4.76 17.56 -9.02
CA GLU A 363 -5.07 16.53 -8.02
C GLU A 363 -3.80 15.92 -7.41
N HIS A 364 -3.91 15.47 -6.15
CA HIS A 364 -2.81 14.75 -5.53
C HIS A 364 -2.61 13.39 -6.20
N GLY A 365 -1.36 12.94 -6.26
CA GLY A 365 -1.00 11.68 -6.89
C GLY A 365 -0.21 10.73 -6.00
N ALA A 366 0.24 9.64 -6.61
CA ALA A 366 1.24 8.74 -6.06
C ALA A 366 2.61 9.03 -6.68
N MET A 367 3.67 8.90 -5.89
CA MET A 367 5.04 8.91 -6.39
C MET A 367 5.59 7.49 -6.39
N VAL A 368 6.24 7.08 -7.48
CA VAL A 368 6.89 5.76 -7.58
C VAL A 368 8.36 5.97 -7.87
N VAL A 369 9.25 5.33 -7.10
CA VAL A 369 10.71 5.46 -7.26
C VAL A 369 11.27 4.15 -7.81
N ALA A 370 11.97 4.24 -8.95
CA ALA A 370 12.63 3.11 -9.59
C ALA A 370 14.14 3.36 -9.70
N GLN A 371 14.94 2.53 -9.03
CA GLN A 371 16.40 2.55 -9.12
C GLN A 371 16.90 1.55 -10.17
N GLY A 372 17.18 2.08 -11.36
CA GLY A 372 17.72 1.35 -12.51
C GLY A 372 16.70 0.46 -13.22
N SER A 373 17.14 -0.11 -14.34
CA SER A 373 16.29 -0.88 -15.27
C SER A 373 15.57 -2.06 -14.61
N LYS A 374 16.26 -2.80 -13.74
CA LYS A 374 15.69 -3.98 -13.07
C LYS A 374 14.47 -3.64 -12.21
N GLN A 375 14.57 -2.58 -11.40
CA GLN A 375 13.45 -2.18 -10.54
C GLN A 375 12.28 -1.64 -11.37
N LEU A 376 12.57 -0.87 -12.42
CA LEU A 376 11.53 -0.38 -13.32
C LEU A 376 10.76 -1.51 -13.98
N ILE A 377 11.44 -2.57 -14.45
CA ILE A 377 10.79 -3.76 -15.03
C ILE A 377 9.87 -4.42 -14.00
N SER A 378 10.30 -4.54 -12.74
CA SER A 378 9.49 -5.12 -11.67
C SER A 378 8.27 -4.25 -11.32
N LEU A 379 8.39 -2.91 -11.38
CA LEU A 379 7.31 -1.96 -11.08
C LEU A 379 6.38 -1.69 -12.28
N HIS A 380 6.82 -1.99 -13.51
CA HIS A 380 6.08 -1.67 -14.73
C HIS A 380 4.62 -2.18 -14.74
N PRO A 381 4.33 -3.44 -14.37
CA PRO A 381 2.94 -3.92 -14.33
C PRO A 381 2.06 -3.17 -13.32
N LEU A 382 2.65 -2.68 -12.22
CA LEU A 382 1.95 -1.89 -11.22
C LEU A 382 1.68 -0.47 -11.74
N LEU A 383 2.70 0.17 -12.34
CA LEU A 383 2.61 1.51 -12.93
C LEU A 383 1.47 1.61 -13.94
N CYS A 384 1.35 0.62 -14.84
CA CYS A 384 0.37 0.66 -15.94
C CYS A 384 -1.07 0.37 -15.53
N ARG A 385 -1.30 0.02 -14.26
CA ARG A 385 -2.63 -0.19 -13.69
C ARG A 385 -3.20 1.05 -13.01
N PHE A 386 -2.40 2.07 -12.73
CA PHE A 386 -2.93 3.35 -12.23
C PHE A 386 -3.76 4.05 -13.31
N ARG A 387 -5.02 4.30 -12.98
CA ARG A 387 -6.00 5.00 -13.85
C ARG A 387 -6.78 6.09 -13.12
N ASN A 388 -6.85 6.02 -11.79
CA ASN A 388 -7.75 6.85 -10.98
C ASN A 388 -7.15 8.17 -10.51
N TYR A 389 -5.82 8.31 -10.54
CA TYR A 389 -5.09 9.51 -10.10
C TYR A 389 -3.70 9.55 -10.75
N PRO A 390 -3.07 10.74 -10.85
CA PRO A 390 -1.77 10.90 -11.49
C PRO A 390 -0.65 10.15 -10.76
N VAL A 391 0.31 9.64 -11.53
CA VAL A 391 1.50 8.95 -11.00
C VAL A 391 2.77 9.66 -11.45
N HIS A 392 3.63 9.97 -10.49
CA HIS A 392 4.94 10.57 -10.73
C HIS A 392 6.04 9.51 -10.58
N LEU A 393 6.62 9.08 -11.69
CA LEU A 393 7.71 8.11 -11.73
C LEU A 393 9.07 8.82 -11.63
N VAL A 394 9.77 8.61 -10.53
CA VAL A 394 11.14 9.08 -10.30
C VAL A 394 12.11 7.96 -10.69
N ILE A 395 12.97 8.21 -11.68
CA ILE A 395 14.00 7.26 -12.12
C ILE A 395 15.38 7.67 -11.63
N LEU A 396 16.11 6.69 -11.09
CA LEU A 396 17.47 6.82 -10.56
C LEU A 396 18.39 5.79 -11.24
N GLY A 397 19.70 6.06 -11.29
CA GLY A 397 20.69 5.10 -11.81
C GLY A 397 20.95 5.19 -13.31
N ASP A 398 20.79 4.09 -14.04
CA ASP A 398 21.25 3.91 -15.43
C ASP A 398 20.19 4.14 -16.52
N LEU A 399 19.01 4.66 -16.15
CA LEU A 399 17.85 4.82 -17.03
C LEU A 399 17.70 6.24 -17.59
N THR A 400 17.62 6.40 -18.90
CA THR A 400 17.27 7.73 -19.46
C THR A 400 15.77 7.91 -19.58
N MET A 401 15.29 9.15 -19.37
CA MET A 401 13.88 9.50 -19.58
C MET A 401 13.34 9.06 -20.93
N GLU A 402 14.11 9.26 -22.01
CA GLU A 402 13.73 8.89 -23.37
C GLU A 402 13.44 7.40 -23.50
N SER A 403 14.30 6.56 -22.93
CA SER A 403 14.13 5.10 -22.94
C SER A 403 12.87 4.67 -22.18
N VAL A 404 12.62 5.31 -21.03
CA VAL A 404 11.45 5.02 -20.19
C VAL A 404 10.16 5.46 -20.87
N GLN A 405 10.12 6.68 -21.42
CA GLN A 405 8.96 7.18 -22.14
C GLN A 405 8.64 6.35 -23.39
N HIS A 406 9.66 5.92 -24.13
CA HIS A 406 9.49 5.01 -25.25
C HIS A 406 8.86 3.68 -24.80
N ALA A 407 9.39 3.08 -23.73
CA ALA A 407 8.85 1.83 -23.18
C ALA A 407 7.41 1.97 -22.67
N LEU A 408 7.07 3.08 -22.00
CA LEU A 408 5.71 3.36 -21.55
C LEU A 408 4.74 3.52 -22.74
N LYS A 409 5.17 4.21 -23.81
CA LYS A 409 4.39 4.37 -25.03
C LYS A 409 4.17 3.05 -25.77
N GLU A 410 5.21 2.24 -25.94
CA GLU A 410 5.11 0.91 -26.58
C GLU A 410 4.18 -0.05 -25.84
N THR A 411 4.07 0.10 -24.51
CA THR A 411 3.24 -0.74 -23.65
C THR A 411 1.84 -0.17 -23.38
N ASN A 412 1.47 0.93 -24.04
CA ASN A 412 0.21 1.66 -23.83
C ASN A 412 -0.04 2.03 -22.35
N CYS A 413 1.05 2.41 -21.66
CA CYS A 413 1.10 2.78 -20.26
C CYS A 413 1.03 4.31 -20.12
N GLY A 414 -0.19 4.87 -20.20
CA GLY A 414 -0.45 6.30 -20.06
C GLY A 414 -0.61 6.77 -18.61
N GLY A 415 -0.67 8.08 -18.39
CA GLY A 415 -0.95 8.68 -17.06
C GLY A 415 0.25 8.72 -16.09
N VAL A 416 1.47 8.50 -16.59
CA VAL A 416 2.71 8.50 -15.79
C VAL A 416 3.60 9.68 -16.16
N HIS A 417 3.85 10.56 -15.20
CA HIS A 417 4.78 11.69 -15.32
C HIS A 417 6.19 11.25 -14.91
N VAL A 418 7.13 11.23 -15.86
CA VAL A 418 8.51 10.78 -15.61
C VAL A 418 9.39 11.96 -15.15
N HIS A 419 10.20 11.70 -14.13
CA HIS A 419 11.20 12.61 -13.55
C HIS A 419 12.57 11.92 -13.48
N ASP A 420 13.58 12.46 -14.15
CA ASP A 420 14.88 11.82 -14.36
C ASP A 420 15.99 12.41 -13.49
N PHE A 421 16.42 11.62 -12.50
CA PHE A 421 17.47 11.95 -11.54
C PHE A 421 18.75 11.11 -11.71
N THR A 422 18.99 10.55 -12.90
CA THR A 422 20.12 9.63 -13.15
C THR A 422 21.52 10.19 -12.98
N ALA A 423 21.70 11.51 -13.00
CA ALA A 423 23.02 12.11 -12.76
C ALA A 423 23.41 12.19 -11.27
N ILE A 424 22.53 11.78 -10.35
CA ILE A 424 22.85 11.74 -8.92
C ILE A 424 23.85 10.60 -8.68
N LYS A 425 25.11 10.95 -8.41
CA LYS A 425 26.11 9.99 -7.95
C LYS A 425 25.77 9.53 -6.52
N GLU A 426 25.97 8.25 -6.25
CA GLU A 426 25.86 7.69 -4.89
C GLU A 426 26.79 8.46 -3.93
N GLY A 427 26.22 9.29 -3.05
CA GLY A 427 26.99 10.00 -2.01
C GLY A 427 26.67 11.47 -1.77
N PHE A 428 25.62 12.04 -2.36
CA PHE A 428 25.19 13.41 -2.05
C PHE A 428 23.75 13.44 -1.51
N GLU A 429 23.54 14.19 -0.41
CA GLU A 429 22.23 14.58 0.12
C GLU A 429 21.56 15.52 -0.88
N ASP A 430 21.03 14.96 -1.97
CA ASP A 430 20.42 15.78 -3.00
C ASP A 430 19.03 16.25 -2.54
N THR A 431 18.95 17.54 -2.20
CA THR A 431 17.70 18.24 -1.87
C THR A 431 16.69 18.24 -3.01
N SER A 432 17.10 17.88 -4.24
CA SER A 432 16.27 17.94 -5.45
C SER A 432 15.03 17.03 -5.39
N ILE A 433 15.13 15.81 -4.86
CA ILE A 433 13.97 14.92 -4.69
C ILE A 433 13.00 15.51 -3.65
N GLY A 434 13.54 16.04 -2.54
CA GLY A 434 12.73 16.73 -1.54
C GLY A 434 11.98 17.93 -2.11
N ARG A 435 12.61 18.68 -3.04
CA ARG A 435 11.96 19.76 -3.77
C ARG A 435 10.84 19.23 -4.67
N LEU A 436 11.09 18.19 -5.46
CA LEU A 436 10.05 17.58 -6.29
C LEU A 436 8.86 17.12 -5.43
N VAL A 437 9.12 16.51 -4.28
CA VAL A 437 8.10 16.11 -3.31
C VAL A 437 7.29 17.32 -2.81
N LYS A 438 7.94 18.46 -2.51
CA LYS A 438 7.26 19.69 -2.11
C LYS A 438 6.33 20.24 -3.21
N VAL A 439 6.72 20.06 -4.48
CA VAL A 439 5.95 20.52 -5.64
C VAL A 439 4.80 19.56 -5.95
N VAL A 440 5.08 18.28 -6.12
CA VAL A 440 4.06 17.29 -6.50
C VAL A 440 3.08 17.00 -5.35
N GLN A 441 3.52 17.16 -4.10
CA GLN A 441 2.77 16.84 -2.88
C GLN A 441 2.07 15.46 -2.95
N PRO A 442 2.81 14.37 -3.26
CA PRO A 442 2.20 13.05 -3.37
C PRO A 442 1.70 12.58 -2.01
N ARG A 443 0.55 11.91 -1.96
CA ARG A 443 0.02 11.36 -0.69
C ARG A 443 0.72 10.07 -0.29
N VAL A 444 1.23 9.35 -1.27
CA VAL A 444 1.92 8.08 -1.07
C VAL A 444 3.17 7.98 -1.95
N LEU A 445 4.19 7.30 -1.42
CA LEU A 445 5.43 7.02 -2.12
C LEU A 445 5.64 5.50 -2.16
N ILE A 446 5.75 4.92 -3.36
CA ILE A 446 5.98 3.49 -3.56
C ILE A 446 7.41 3.28 -4.04
N GLN A 447 8.14 2.36 -3.39
CA GLN A 447 9.49 1.98 -3.80
C GLN A 447 9.73 0.50 -3.53
N ILE A 448 10.78 -0.06 -4.16
CA ILE A 448 11.18 -1.44 -3.90
C ILE A 448 11.98 -1.50 -2.60
N GLN A 449 11.56 -2.37 -1.68
CA GLN A 449 12.27 -2.62 -0.43
C GLN A 449 13.63 -3.25 -0.72
N HIS A 450 14.70 -2.52 -0.42
CA HIS A 450 16.07 -2.94 -0.63
C HIS A 450 17.00 -2.36 0.43
N LEU A 451 18.02 -3.10 0.85
CA LEU A 451 19.02 -2.63 1.82
C LEU A 451 20.07 -1.72 1.14
N SER A 452 19.64 -0.64 0.49
CA SER A 452 20.54 0.38 -0.07
C SER A 452 20.47 1.69 0.72
N PRO A 453 21.56 2.49 0.75
CA PRO A 453 21.51 3.84 1.32
C PRO A 453 20.44 4.72 0.69
N MET A 454 20.21 4.55 -0.62
CA MET A 454 19.18 5.29 -1.36
C MET A 454 17.76 4.99 -0.85
N TYR A 455 17.43 3.71 -0.61
CA TYR A 455 16.12 3.33 -0.04
C TYR A 455 15.83 4.06 1.29
N HIS A 456 16.82 4.11 2.18
CA HIS A 456 16.70 4.81 3.45
C HIS A 456 16.67 6.34 3.32
N ALA A 457 17.37 6.90 2.33
CA ALA A 457 17.31 8.34 2.04
C ALA A 457 15.90 8.75 1.58
N ILE A 458 15.32 7.99 0.64
CA ILE A 458 13.94 8.21 0.17
C ILE A 458 12.93 8.03 1.30
N GLN A 459 13.10 7.00 2.14
CA GLN A 459 12.26 6.80 3.32
C GLN A 459 12.35 7.98 4.30
N SER A 460 13.53 8.57 4.46
CA SER A 460 13.74 9.76 5.31
C SER A 460 13.07 11.00 4.73
N ILE A 461 13.10 11.18 3.40
CA ILE A 461 12.36 12.24 2.71
C ILE A 461 10.85 12.04 2.91
N ALA A 462 10.32 10.84 2.67
CA ALA A 462 8.90 10.56 2.89
C ALA A 462 8.46 10.89 4.32
N LYS A 463 9.27 10.51 5.32
CA LYS A 463 9.01 10.83 6.73
C LYS A 463 9.06 12.34 7.02
N MET A 464 10.02 13.07 6.44
CA MET A 464 10.16 14.52 6.60
C MET A 464 8.92 15.27 6.11
N TYR A 465 8.36 14.84 4.97
CA TYR A 465 7.18 15.42 4.36
C TYR A 465 5.85 14.75 4.77
N GLN A 466 5.88 13.84 5.75
CA GLN A 466 4.69 13.12 6.25
C GLN A 466 3.93 12.32 5.17
N ILE A 467 4.66 11.74 4.24
CA ILE A 467 4.13 10.92 3.14
C ILE A 467 4.15 9.46 3.55
N THR A 468 3.08 8.72 3.25
CA THR A 468 3.03 7.29 3.51
C THR A 468 3.92 6.55 2.51
N GLU A 469 5.03 5.99 3.01
CA GLU A 469 5.94 5.16 2.23
C GLU A 469 5.46 3.70 2.19
N ILE A 470 5.42 3.11 1.00
CA ILE A 470 5.04 1.73 0.73
C ILE A 470 6.27 1.02 0.11
N GLY A 471 6.97 0.27 0.94
CA GLY A 471 8.14 -0.52 0.55
C GLY A 471 7.77 -1.94 0.14
N LEU A 472 7.75 -2.24 -1.15
CA LEU A 472 7.36 -3.57 -1.67
C LEU A 472 8.58 -4.45 -1.92
N PRO A 473 8.61 -5.71 -1.43
CA PRO A 473 9.62 -6.67 -1.84
C PRO A 473 9.53 -6.94 -3.34
N GLU A 474 10.66 -6.88 -4.06
CA GLU A 474 10.70 -6.98 -5.53
C GLU A 474 9.92 -8.19 -6.08
N LYS A 475 10.04 -9.35 -5.43
CA LYS A 475 9.39 -10.61 -5.86
C LYS A 475 7.89 -10.64 -5.58
N GLU A 476 7.39 -9.78 -4.71
CA GLU A 476 5.99 -9.75 -4.28
C GLU A 476 5.18 -8.66 -5.01
N ILE A 477 5.81 -7.80 -5.82
CA ILE A 477 5.11 -6.74 -6.57
C ILE A 477 4.02 -7.30 -7.49
N VAL A 478 4.23 -8.47 -8.08
CA VAL A 478 3.23 -9.17 -8.91
C VAL A 478 1.96 -9.53 -8.13
N HIS A 479 2.04 -9.59 -6.79
CA HIS A 479 0.94 -9.85 -5.86
C HIS A 479 0.36 -8.57 -5.23
N ALA A 480 0.88 -7.40 -5.62
CA ALA A 480 0.46 -6.08 -5.15
C ALA A 480 -0.22 -5.26 -6.26
N LEU A 481 -0.57 -5.88 -7.39
CA LEU A 481 -1.18 -5.21 -8.55
C LEU A 481 -2.60 -4.68 -8.29
N TRP A 482 -3.15 -4.94 -7.11
CA TRP A 482 -4.44 -4.40 -6.64
C TRP A 482 -4.31 -3.01 -6.00
N ILE A 483 -3.09 -2.54 -5.68
CA ILE A 483 -2.84 -1.20 -5.10
C ILE A 483 -3.58 -0.08 -5.87
N PRO A 484 -3.57 -0.04 -7.22
CA PRO A 484 -4.22 1.03 -7.97
C PRO A 484 -5.76 1.05 -7.89
N ASP A 485 -6.39 -0.01 -7.39
CA ASP A 485 -7.84 -0.04 -7.14
C ASP A 485 -8.24 0.69 -5.83
N LEU A 486 -7.26 1.01 -4.98
CA LEU A 486 -7.48 1.76 -3.75
C LEU A 486 -7.48 3.27 -4.00
N SER A 487 -8.22 4.00 -3.17
CA SER A 487 -8.09 5.46 -3.12
C SER A 487 -6.77 5.86 -2.47
N LEU A 488 -6.30 7.08 -2.75
CA LEU A 488 -5.14 7.65 -2.08
C LEU A 488 -5.34 7.72 -0.55
N ASP A 489 -6.55 8.02 -0.10
CA ASP A 489 -6.90 8.04 1.33
C ASP A 489 -6.67 6.67 1.96
N ALA A 490 -7.14 5.59 1.33
CA ALA A 490 -6.94 4.23 1.84
C ALA A 490 -5.44 3.88 1.91
N LEU A 491 -4.67 4.24 0.88
CA LEU A 491 -3.24 3.95 0.83
C LEU A 491 -2.44 4.72 1.90
N GLN A 492 -2.91 5.87 2.40
CA GLN A 492 -2.25 6.56 3.50
C GLN A 492 -2.24 5.75 4.81
N TYR A 493 -3.19 4.81 4.97
CA TYR A 493 -3.28 3.90 6.12
C TYR A 493 -2.46 2.62 5.96
N TRP A 494 -1.67 2.46 4.88
CA TRP A 494 -0.89 1.24 4.59
C TRP A 494 -0.12 0.72 5.81
N ASN A 495 0.65 1.59 6.47
CA ASN A 495 1.49 1.25 7.62
C ASN A 495 0.75 1.30 8.98
N GLN A 496 -0.50 1.78 9.01
CA GLN A 496 -1.32 1.84 10.22
C GLN A 496 -2.09 0.52 10.43
N VAL A 497 -2.57 -0.08 9.34
CA VAL A 497 -3.29 -1.37 9.36
C VAL A 497 -2.37 -2.50 9.79
N ARG A 498 -2.64 -3.08 10.96
CA ARG A 498 -1.90 -4.23 11.51
C ARG A 498 -2.78 -5.46 11.50
N ILE A 499 -2.37 -6.50 10.80
CA ILE A 499 -3.07 -7.79 10.77
C ILE A 499 -2.23 -8.79 11.55
N LYS A 500 -2.79 -9.36 12.62
CA LYS A 500 -2.14 -10.41 13.43
C LYS A 500 -2.62 -11.80 13.03
N LEU A 501 -1.74 -12.79 13.11
CA LEU A 501 -2.12 -14.20 12.99
C LEU A 501 -2.29 -14.79 14.38
N VAL A 502 -3.44 -15.40 14.62
CA VAL A 502 -3.76 -16.04 15.89
C VAL A 502 -4.13 -17.49 15.61
N VAL A 503 -3.26 -18.40 16.06
CA VAL A 503 -3.39 -19.84 15.85
C VAL A 503 -3.79 -20.52 17.15
N ILE A 504 -4.86 -21.30 17.12
CA ILE A 504 -5.37 -22.03 18.27
C ILE A 504 -5.12 -23.52 18.04
N THR A 505 -4.53 -24.20 19.03
CA THR A 505 -4.15 -25.61 18.92
C THR A 505 -4.34 -26.35 20.24
N ASP A 506 -4.62 -27.65 20.14
CA ASP A 506 -4.57 -28.58 21.27
C ASP A 506 -3.43 -29.59 21.08
N ARG A 507 -3.72 -30.75 20.49
CA ARG A 507 -2.81 -31.90 20.44
C ARG A 507 -2.65 -32.50 19.03
N ARG A 508 -2.62 -31.66 17.99
CA ARG A 508 -2.53 -32.07 16.57
C ARG A 508 -1.27 -31.54 15.89
N PRO A 509 -0.07 -32.05 16.21
CA PRO A 509 1.19 -31.48 15.73
C PRO A 509 1.36 -31.53 14.21
N HIS A 510 0.88 -32.59 13.54
CA HIS A 510 0.99 -32.69 12.07
C HIS A 510 0.14 -31.65 11.35
N SER A 511 -1.11 -31.49 11.79
CA SER A 511 -2.04 -30.51 11.23
C SER A 511 -1.59 -29.08 11.52
N LEU A 512 -1.16 -28.81 12.76
CA LEU A 512 -0.57 -27.53 13.14
C LEU A 512 0.67 -27.21 12.30
N SER A 513 1.53 -28.19 12.04
CA SER A 513 2.72 -28.00 11.20
C SER A 513 2.35 -27.58 9.78
N ARG A 514 1.29 -28.18 9.19
CA ARG A 514 0.77 -27.79 7.86
C ARG A 514 0.28 -26.34 7.85
N LEU A 515 -0.48 -25.93 8.87
CA LEU A 515 -0.93 -24.55 9.04
C LEU A 515 0.24 -23.57 9.14
N LEU A 516 1.18 -23.82 10.06
CA LEU A 516 2.32 -22.94 10.30
C LEU A 516 3.21 -22.82 9.06
N GLN A 517 3.43 -23.93 8.34
CA GLN A 517 4.22 -23.93 7.11
C GLN A 517 3.54 -23.20 5.95
N SER A 518 2.23 -23.36 5.77
CA SER A 518 1.48 -22.64 4.72
C SER A 518 1.49 -21.13 5.01
N ALA A 519 1.22 -20.72 6.25
CA ALA A 519 1.30 -19.32 6.67
C ALA A 519 2.71 -18.73 6.48
N ALA A 520 3.78 -19.47 6.82
CA ALA A 520 5.15 -18.99 6.69
C ALA A 520 5.65 -18.86 5.24
N LYS A 521 4.98 -19.50 4.27
CA LYS A 521 5.29 -19.40 2.83
C LYS A 521 4.40 -18.41 2.09
N SER A 522 3.52 -17.71 2.80
CA SER A 522 2.57 -16.76 2.20
C SER A 522 3.22 -15.43 1.86
N VAL A 523 2.54 -14.65 1.02
CA VAL A 523 2.95 -13.33 0.54
C VAL A 523 2.41 -12.25 1.47
N TYR A 524 3.29 -11.39 2.01
CA TYR A 524 2.93 -10.40 3.04
C TYR A 524 3.11 -8.95 2.57
N VAL A 525 3.48 -8.74 1.30
CA VAL A 525 3.60 -7.43 0.64
C VAL A 525 4.47 -6.42 1.39
N GLY A 526 5.50 -6.91 2.09
CA GLY A 526 6.44 -6.10 2.86
C GLY A 526 6.05 -5.84 4.32
N ASP A 527 4.84 -6.25 4.75
CA ASP A 527 4.36 -6.01 6.10
C ASP A 527 5.03 -6.95 7.12
N GLN A 528 5.25 -6.41 8.33
CA GLN A 528 5.60 -7.23 9.49
C GLN A 528 4.33 -7.76 10.16
N VAL A 529 4.26 -9.07 10.33
CA VAL A 529 3.05 -9.78 10.76
C VAL A 529 3.37 -10.64 11.97
N ASP A 530 2.75 -10.32 13.12
CA ASP A 530 2.96 -11.05 14.36
C ASP A 530 2.12 -12.34 14.39
N LEU A 531 2.73 -13.42 14.89
CA LEU A 531 2.10 -14.71 15.11
C LEU A 531 1.92 -14.97 16.61
N THR A 532 0.69 -15.22 17.04
CA THR A 532 0.38 -15.69 18.39
C THR A 532 -0.15 -17.12 18.33
N VAL A 533 0.47 -18.05 19.06
CA VAL A 533 0.01 -19.44 19.17
C VAL A 533 -0.59 -19.67 20.55
N HIS A 534 -1.88 -19.99 20.59
CA HIS A 534 -2.66 -20.35 21.77
C HIS A 534 -2.75 -21.87 21.89
N MET A 535 -1.97 -22.43 22.80
CA MET A 535 -2.00 -23.83 23.18
C MET A 535 -2.98 -24.04 24.33
N GLU A 536 -3.89 -25.01 24.17
CA GLU A 536 -4.72 -25.52 25.27
C GLU A 536 -3.84 -26.23 26.31
N GLN A 537 -4.34 -26.34 27.55
CA GLN A 537 -3.66 -27.01 28.66
C GLN A 537 -3.30 -28.47 28.33
N SER A 538 -4.09 -29.12 27.49
CA SER A 538 -3.87 -30.51 27.06
C SER A 538 -2.92 -30.67 25.88
N ALA A 539 -2.20 -29.62 25.48
CA ALA A 539 -1.23 -29.69 24.40
C ALA A 539 -0.11 -30.70 24.70
N ASP A 540 0.01 -31.70 23.84
CA ASP A 540 0.95 -32.80 24.01
C ASP A 540 2.42 -32.33 23.86
N ARG A 541 3.37 -33.20 24.22
CA ARG A 541 4.80 -32.84 24.17
C ARG A 541 5.24 -32.46 22.76
N VAL A 542 4.74 -33.16 21.74
CA VAL A 542 5.15 -32.95 20.35
C VAL A 542 4.63 -31.61 19.83
N THR A 543 3.38 -31.25 20.12
CA THR A 543 2.82 -29.93 19.76
C THR A 543 3.60 -28.82 20.45
N ARG A 544 3.90 -28.95 21.75
CA ARG A 544 4.71 -27.96 22.48
C ARG A 544 6.11 -27.82 21.87
N MET A 545 6.79 -28.91 21.52
CA MET A 545 8.10 -28.86 20.86
C MET A 545 8.04 -28.18 19.50
N LEU A 546 7.03 -28.50 18.68
CA LEU A 546 6.80 -27.86 17.39
C LEU A 546 6.63 -26.34 17.55
N VAL A 547 5.72 -25.89 18.41
CA VAL A 547 5.43 -24.46 18.63
C VAL A 547 6.68 -23.70 19.12
N ASN A 548 7.42 -24.28 20.07
CA ASN A 548 8.63 -23.65 20.60
C ASN A 548 9.74 -23.55 19.54
N SER A 549 9.96 -24.60 18.76
CA SER A 549 11.06 -24.67 17.77
C SER A 549 10.75 -23.98 16.44
N PHE A 550 9.47 -23.74 16.12
CA PHE A 550 9.09 -23.14 14.84
C PHE A 550 9.62 -21.71 14.67
N MET A 551 10.33 -21.43 13.58
CA MET A 551 10.88 -20.10 13.29
C MET A 551 9.88 -19.27 12.48
N TRP A 552 9.39 -18.19 13.06
CA TRP A 552 8.57 -17.19 12.37
C TRP A 552 9.46 -16.03 11.90
N ARG A 553 9.44 -15.69 10.61
CA ARG A 553 10.34 -14.67 10.02
C ARG A 553 9.62 -13.40 9.64
N GLN A 554 8.30 -13.41 9.66
CA GLN A 554 7.44 -12.33 9.20
C GLN A 554 7.20 -11.28 10.29
N GLY A 555 7.43 -11.61 11.57
CA GLY A 555 7.23 -10.70 12.70
C GLY A 555 7.56 -11.36 14.02
N GLN A 556 6.96 -10.90 15.12
CA GLN A 556 7.17 -11.50 16.43
C GLN A 556 6.36 -12.79 16.60
N LYS A 557 6.94 -13.80 17.25
CA LYS A 557 6.25 -15.03 17.66
C LYS A 557 5.95 -14.97 19.16
N MET A 558 4.68 -15.01 19.52
CA MET A 558 4.20 -15.09 20.89
C MET A 558 3.55 -16.46 21.14
N ILE A 559 3.81 -17.03 22.32
CA ILE A 559 3.26 -18.33 22.71
C ILE A 559 2.45 -18.14 23.99
N ARG A 560 1.21 -18.62 23.99
CA ARG A 560 0.33 -18.64 25.16
C ARG A 560 -0.11 -20.07 25.42
N HIS A 561 0.10 -20.54 26.64
CA HIS A 561 -0.27 -21.89 27.06
C HIS A 561 -1.22 -21.81 28.25
N ARG A 562 -2.39 -22.45 28.15
CA ARG A 562 -3.38 -22.43 29.23
C ARG A 562 -2.93 -23.29 30.41
N ILE A 563 -3.22 -22.82 31.62
CA ILE A 563 -2.97 -23.57 32.86
C ILE A 563 -4.14 -24.51 33.18
N ARG A 564 -5.37 -24.17 32.71
CA ARG A 564 -6.58 -24.99 32.86
C ARG A 564 -7.27 -25.15 31.51
N LYS A 565 -7.82 -26.33 31.27
CA LYS A 565 -8.61 -26.65 30.06
C LYS A 565 -9.76 -25.65 29.93
N GLY A 566 -9.74 -24.85 28.87
CA GLY A 566 -10.75 -23.82 28.60
C GLY A 566 -11.90 -24.34 27.73
N GLY A 567 -11.62 -25.27 26.83
CA GLY A 567 -12.57 -25.73 25.83
C GLY A 567 -12.76 -24.73 24.69
N LEU A 568 -13.54 -25.12 23.67
CA LEU A 568 -13.55 -24.45 22.37
C LEU A 568 -13.99 -22.97 22.41
N MET A 569 -15.03 -22.63 23.18
CA MET A 569 -15.53 -21.25 23.24
C MET A 569 -14.49 -20.30 23.86
N PRO A 570 -13.96 -20.54 25.08
CA PRO A 570 -12.88 -19.72 25.63
C PRO A 570 -11.62 -19.74 24.76
N ALA A 571 -11.27 -20.88 24.15
CA ALA A 571 -10.11 -21.00 23.28
C ALA A 571 -10.16 -20.01 22.11
N ILE A 572 -11.33 -19.79 21.50
CA ILE A 572 -11.50 -18.85 20.38
C ILE A 572 -11.69 -17.41 20.88
N VAL A 573 -12.62 -17.18 21.80
CA VAL A 573 -13.00 -15.82 22.21
C VAL A 573 -11.83 -15.10 22.91
N GLU A 574 -11.10 -15.80 23.78
CA GLU A 574 -9.97 -15.22 24.51
C GLU A 574 -8.65 -15.29 23.73
N SER A 575 -8.67 -15.78 22.49
CA SER A 575 -7.46 -15.86 21.65
C SER A 575 -6.95 -14.48 21.24
N TRP A 576 -7.85 -13.50 21.16
CA TRP A 576 -7.50 -12.16 20.72
C TRP A 576 -8.43 -11.12 21.32
N TYR A 577 -7.83 -10.01 21.73
CA TYR A 577 -8.52 -8.78 22.09
C TYR A 577 -7.72 -7.61 21.50
N PRO A 578 -8.28 -6.79 20.62
CA PRO A 578 -7.55 -5.75 19.92
C PRO A 578 -7.14 -4.61 20.85
N SER A 579 -5.93 -4.09 20.64
CA SER A 579 -5.43 -2.93 21.38
C SER A 579 -5.97 -1.59 20.88
N ASN A 580 -6.36 -1.51 19.60
CA ASN A 580 -6.95 -0.34 18.93
C ASN A 580 -7.82 -0.77 17.74
N ASN A 581 -8.33 0.19 16.97
CA ASN A 581 -9.26 -0.02 15.86
C ASN A 581 -8.58 -0.32 14.50
N ASP A 582 -7.25 -0.28 14.45
CA ASP A 582 -6.46 -0.58 13.26
C ASP A 582 -5.71 -1.93 13.40
N GLU A 583 -5.96 -2.65 14.49
CA GLU A 583 -5.48 -4.00 14.75
C GLU A 583 -6.56 -5.01 14.37
N TYR A 584 -6.31 -5.81 13.34
CA TYR A 584 -7.17 -6.88 12.86
C TYR A 584 -6.54 -8.24 13.21
N ALA A 585 -7.35 -9.30 13.31
CA ALA A 585 -6.81 -10.64 13.52
C ALA A 585 -7.40 -11.67 12.55
N VAL A 586 -6.50 -12.49 12.01
CA VAL A 586 -6.80 -13.73 11.30
C VAL A 586 -6.84 -14.85 12.32
N LEU A 587 -8.03 -15.37 12.61
CA LEU A 587 -8.21 -16.47 13.56
C LEU A 587 -8.18 -17.82 12.82
N LEU A 588 -7.26 -18.69 13.23
CA LEU A 588 -6.99 -19.99 12.60
C LEU A 588 -6.95 -21.10 13.66
N GLU A 589 -7.61 -22.22 13.39
CA GLU A 589 -7.51 -23.44 14.18
C GLU A 589 -6.50 -24.40 13.56
N ASP A 590 -5.97 -25.34 14.37
CA ASP A 590 -4.92 -26.26 13.94
C ASP A 590 -5.29 -27.20 12.77
N ASP A 591 -6.57 -27.30 12.38
CA ASP A 591 -7.10 -28.08 11.25
C ASP A 591 -7.22 -27.30 9.93
N ILE A 592 -6.84 -26.03 9.93
CA ILE A 592 -6.86 -25.14 8.77
C ILE A 592 -5.55 -25.23 7.98
N GLU A 593 -5.62 -25.04 6.68
CA GLU A 593 -4.49 -24.68 5.83
C GLU A 593 -4.83 -23.41 5.05
N VAL A 594 -3.87 -22.50 4.88
CA VAL A 594 -4.08 -21.23 4.20
C VAL A 594 -3.43 -21.20 2.82
N SER A 595 -4.05 -20.47 1.90
CA SER A 595 -3.47 -20.13 0.60
C SER A 595 -2.24 -19.23 0.79
N PRO A 596 -1.22 -19.29 -0.10
CA PRO A 596 -0.14 -18.30 -0.12
C PRO A 596 -0.61 -16.84 -0.23
N LEU A 597 -1.85 -16.59 -0.66
CA LEU A 597 -2.43 -15.27 -0.92
C LEU A 597 -3.45 -14.82 0.15
N PHE A 598 -3.61 -15.56 1.26
CA PHE A 598 -4.61 -15.22 2.28
C PHE A 598 -4.42 -13.80 2.85
N TYR A 599 -3.16 -13.38 3.02
CA TYR A 599 -2.84 -12.06 3.54
C TYR A 599 -3.11 -10.98 2.50
N VAL A 600 -2.77 -11.23 1.23
CA VAL A 600 -3.06 -10.32 0.10
C VAL A 600 -4.55 -10.00 0.03
N TRP A 601 -5.40 -11.04 0.05
CA TRP A 601 -6.86 -10.88 0.10
C TRP A 601 -7.33 -10.08 1.31
N SER A 602 -6.78 -10.39 2.49
CA SER A 602 -7.12 -9.71 3.74
C SER A 602 -6.77 -8.22 3.71
N LYS A 603 -5.53 -7.88 3.34
CA LYS A 603 -5.03 -6.50 3.30
C LYS A 603 -5.78 -5.68 2.25
N TYR A 604 -5.99 -6.25 1.06
CA TYR A 604 -6.73 -5.58 -0.01
C TYR A 604 -8.16 -5.24 0.41
N ALA A 605 -8.90 -6.22 0.95
CA ALA A 605 -10.28 -5.99 1.39
C ALA A 605 -10.36 -5.04 2.60
N ILE A 606 -9.44 -5.12 3.57
CA ILE A 606 -9.40 -4.17 4.69
C ILE A 606 -9.21 -2.75 4.18
N LEU A 607 -8.18 -2.50 3.36
CA LEU A 607 -7.93 -1.16 2.84
C LEU A 607 -9.11 -0.64 1.99
N LYS A 608 -9.68 -1.49 1.13
CA LYS A 608 -10.83 -1.14 0.27
C LYS A 608 -12.06 -0.74 1.07
N TYR A 609 -12.46 -1.54 2.06
CA TYR A 609 -13.75 -1.34 2.75
C TYR A 609 -13.65 -0.52 4.03
N ARG A 610 -12.48 -0.44 4.68
CA ARG A 610 -12.34 0.27 5.97
C ARG A 610 -11.75 1.66 5.84
N TYR A 611 -10.89 1.88 4.84
CA TYR A 611 -10.09 3.10 4.74
C TYR A 611 -10.40 3.94 3.50
N SER A 612 -11.41 3.56 2.70
CA SER A 612 -11.88 4.35 1.55
C SER A 612 -12.95 5.40 1.91
N GLY A 613 -13.18 5.68 3.19
CA GLY A 613 -14.14 6.70 3.64
C GLY A 613 -15.62 6.29 3.63
N ASN A 614 -15.94 5.00 3.40
CA ASN A 614 -17.32 4.52 3.43
C ASN A 614 -17.77 4.21 4.87
N SER A 615 -18.68 5.04 5.40
CA SER A 615 -19.17 4.95 6.79
C SER A 615 -20.05 3.73 7.05
N ASP A 616 -20.82 3.28 6.06
CA ASP A 616 -21.65 2.08 6.18
C ASP A 616 -20.79 0.81 6.19
N ALA A 617 -19.78 0.72 5.33
CA ALA A 617 -18.81 -0.37 5.37
C ALA A 617 -18.09 -0.42 6.73
N TYR A 618 -17.72 0.75 7.28
CA TYR A 618 -17.13 0.85 8.62
C TYR A 618 -18.08 0.36 9.73
N ARG A 619 -19.38 0.62 9.60
CA ARG A 619 -20.38 0.25 10.61
C ARG A 619 -20.87 -1.19 10.48
N LEU A 620 -21.02 -1.70 9.27
CA LEU A 620 -21.75 -2.94 8.98
C LEU A 620 -20.84 -4.14 8.72
N MET A 621 -19.61 -3.94 8.25
CA MET A 621 -18.73 -5.07 7.94
C MET A 621 -17.99 -5.53 9.20
N TYR A 622 -18.25 -6.75 9.69
CA TYR A 622 -17.58 -7.28 10.89
C TYR A 622 -16.34 -8.14 10.60
N GLY A 623 -16.08 -8.44 9.33
CA GLY A 623 -14.92 -9.23 8.96
C GLY A 623 -14.86 -9.66 7.50
N ILE A 624 -13.83 -10.45 7.19
CA ILE A 624 -13.56 -11.05 5.88
C ILE A 624 -13.35 -12.55 6.06
N SER A 625 -14.05 -13.37 5.28
CA SER A 625 -13.82 -14.80 5.22
C SER A 625 -12.63 -15.13 4.33
N LEU A 626 -11.79 -16.06 4.78
CA LEU A 626 -10.79 -16.73 3.93
C LEU A 626 -11.38 -17.98 3.27
N TYR A 627 -12.47 -18.52 3.81
CA TYR A 627 -13.11 -19.74 3.34
C TYR A 627 -14.29 -19.47 2.40
N ALA A 628 -14.50 -20.32 1.41
CA ALA A 628 -15.68 -20.32 0.55
C ALA A 628 -16.68 -21.41 0.99
N PRO A 629 -17.86 -21.06 1.54
CA PRO A 629 -18.80 -22.05 2.05
C PRO A 629 -19.48 -22.85 0.94
N ARG A 630 -19.41 -24.18 1.07
CA ARG A 630 -20.15 -25.15 0.23
C ARG A 630 -21.48 -25.59 0.83
N ASN A 631 -21.80 -25.13 2.03
CA ASN A 631 -23.02 -25.52 2.73
C ASN A 631 -23.55 -24.37 3.60
N LEU A 632 -24.88 -24.26 3.70
CA LEU A 632 -25.57 -23.43 4.68
C LEU A 632 -25.86 -24.26 5.94
N GLU A 633 -25.46 -23.76 7.10
CA GLU A 633 -25.57 -24.51 8.37
C GLU A 633 -26.68 -24.02 9.31
N LEU A 634 -27.27 -22.87 9.02
CA LEU A 634 -28.26 -22.21 9.89
C LEU A 634 -29.71 -22.58 9.58
N VAL A 635 -29.95 -23.27 8.47
CA VAL A 635 -31.29 -23.70 8.05
C VAL A 635 -31.87 -24.69 9.10
N PRO A 636 -33.16 -24.59 9.47
CA PRO A 636 -33.80 -25.48 10.45
C PRO A 636 -33.59 -26.97 10.19
N ALA A 637 -33.68 -27.40 8.93
CA ALA A 637 -33.50 -28.78 8.49
C ALA A 637 -32.07 -29.31 8.74
N GLY A 638 -31.08 -28.41 8.81
CA GLY A 638 -29.67 -28.75 8.99
C GLY A 638 -28.80 -28.25 7.88
N ARG A 639 -27.58 -28.81 7.85
CA ARG A 639 -26.61 -28.46 6.83
C ARG A 639 -27.14 -28.88 5.47
N VAL A 640 -27.28 -27.91 4.56
CA VAL A 640 -27.68 -28.12 3.16
C VAL A 640 -26.58 -27.63 2.25
N THR A 641 -26.40 -28.27 1.10
CA THR A 641 -25.46 -27.84 0.07
C THR A 641 -25.80 -26.43 -0.40
N PHE A 642 -24.77 -25.65 -0.73
CA PHE A 642 -24.92 -24.26 -1.13
C PHE A 642 -23.84 -23.85 -2.11
N ASP A 643 -24.26 -23.27 -3.23
CA ASP A 643 -23.43 -22.50 -4.13
C ASP A 643 -23.98 -21.06 -4.17
N PRO A 644 -23.16 -20.03 -3.87
CA PRO A 644 -23.64 -18.65 -3.95
C PRO A 644 -24.14 -18.28 -5.35
N ASN A 645 -23.60 -18.86 -6.43
CA ASN A 645 -24.02 -18.54 -7.79
C ASN A 645 -25.45 -19.00 -8.10
N ASP A 646 -25.97 -20.00 -7.37
CA ASP A 646 -27.37 -20.46 -7.49
C ASP A 646 -28.38 -19.34 -7.14
N VAL A 647 -27.98 -18.37 -6.32
CA VAL A 647 -28.82 -17.24 -5.91
C VAL A 647 -28.36 -15.91 -6.50
N LEU A 648 -27.06 -15.73 -6.73
CA LEU A 648 -26.49 -14.47 -7.24
C LEU A 648 -26.75 -14.27 -8.74
N LEU A 649 -26.55 -15.31 -9.57
CA LEU A 649 -26.72 -15.19 -11.02
C LEU A 649 -28.19 -14.88 -11.40
N PRO A 650 -29.21 -15.56 -10.82
CA PRO A 650 -30.61 -15.21 -11.10
C PRO A 650 -30.99 -13.79 -10.63
N ALA A 651 -30.26 -13.24 -9.65
CA ALA A 651 -30.45 -11.87 -9.17
C ALA A 651 -29.72 -10.82 -10.04
N GLY A 652 -29.06 -11.23 -11.13
CA GLY A 652 -28.42 -10.32 -12.09
C GLY A 652 -26.98 -9.91 -11.73
N TYR A 653 -26.38 -10.55 -10.74
CA TYR A 653 -24.98 -10.28 -10.39
C TYR A 653 -24.01 -11.02 -11.32
N PRO A 654 -22.80 -10.46 -11.55
CA PRO A 654 -21.77 -11.13 -12.34
C PRO A 654 -21.33 -12.45 -11.71
N GLU A 655 -20.93 -13.40 -12.55
CA GLU A 655 -20.26 -14.61 -12.10
C GLU A 655 -18.98 -14.26 -11.31
N HIS A 656 -18.73 -15.02 -10.25
CA HIS A 656 -17.56 -14.88 -9.37
C HIS A 656 -17.47 -13.57 -8.57
N VAL A 657 -18.54 -12.77 -8.52
CA VAL A 657 -18.56 -11.59 -7.66
C VAL A 657 -18.45 -12.01 -6.18
N PRO A 658 -17.52 -11.44 -5.39
CA PRO A 658 -17.52 -11.61 -3.95
C PRO A 658 -18.84 -11.08 -3.36
N TYR A 659 -19.29 -11.67 -2.27
CA TYR A 659 -20.57 -11.30 -1.65
C TYR A 659 -20.39 -11.06 -0.16
N ALA A 660 -21.29 -10.28 0.43
CA ALA A 660 -21.38 -10.10 1.86
C ALA A 660 -22.45 -11.04 2.44
N SER A 661 -22.22 -11.61 3.62
CA SER A 661 -23.19 -12.47 4.30
C SER A 661 -23.21 -12.25 5.80
N GLN A 662 -24.38 -12.40 6.43
CA GLN A 662 -24.52 -12.37 7.90
C GLN A 662 -23.94 -13.60 8.61
N ILE A 663 -23.52 -14.65 7.87
CA ILE A 663 -22.98 -15.87 8.48
C ILE A 663 -21.52 -15.63 8.88
N PRO A 664 -21.10 -15.87 10.13
CA PRO A 664 -19.70 -15.74 10.50
C PRO A 664 -18.84 -16.91 9.98
N CYS A 665 -17.59 -16.66 9.60
CA CYS A 665 -16.67 -17.70 9.17
C CYS A 665 -15.91 -18.34 10.35
N SER A 666 -15.92 -19.67 10.43
CA SER A 666 -15.21 -20.41 11.49
C SER A 666 -13.94 -21.12 11.01
N TRP A 667 -13.63 -21.07 9.71
CA TRP A 667 -12.51 -21.82 9.11
C TRP A 667 -11.49 -20.89 8.46
N GLY A 668 -11.07 -19.86 9.19
CA GLY A 668 -10.24 -18.77 8.69
C GLY A 668 -11.06 -17.51 8.47
N GLY A 669 -11.27 -16.76 9.54
CA GLY A 669 -11.96 -15.47 9.51
C GLY A 669 -11.00 -14.36 9.94
N VAL A 670 -11.04 -13.24 9.21
CA VAL A 670 -10.45 -11.97 9.61
C VAL A 670 -11.51 -11.18 10.34
N TYR A 671 -11.31 -10.88 11.62
CA TYR A 671 -12.29 -10.19 12.44
C TYR A 671 -11.89 -8.74 12.69
N PHE A 672 -12.87 -7.84 12.64
CA PHE A 672 -12.66 -6.41 12.79
C PHE A 672 -12.73 -6.01 14.27
N PRO A 673 -11.85 -5.11 14.72
CA PRO A 673 -11.58 -4.92 16.14
C PRO A 673 -12.77 -4.40 16.94
N GLU A 674 -13.54 -3.46 16.40
CA GLU A 674 -14.67 -2.84 17.09
C GLU A 674 -15.78 -3.86 17.31
N HIS A 675 -16.12 -4.61 16.26
CA HIS A 675 -17.12 -5.68 16.31
C HIS A 675 -16.71 -6.80 17.25
N TRP A 676 -15.41 -7.16 17.29
CA TRP A 676 -14.93 -8.19 18.21
C TRP A 676 -15.00 -7.72 19.67
N LYS A 677 -14.64 -6.46 19.98
CA LYS A 677 -14.80 -5.89 21.33
C LYS A 677 -16.26 -5.81 21.76
N GLU A 678 -17.15 -5.40 20.86
CA GLU A 678 -18.59 -5.42 21.09
C GLU A 678 -19.05 -6.84 21.44
N PHE A 679 -18.61 -7.83 20.67
CA PHE A 679 -18.95 -9.23 20.91
C PHE A 679 -18.45 -9.74 22.26
N HIS A 680 -17.25 -9.36 22.70
CA HIS A 680 -16.77 -9.72 24.05
C HIS A 680 -17.72 -9.20 25.13
N SER A 681 -18.13 -7.94 25.04
CA SER A 681 -19.07 -7.33 25.99
C SER A 681 -20.46 -7.96 25.91
N TYR A 682 -20.93 -8.30 24.71
CA TYR A 682 -22.19 -8.99 24.47
C TYR A 682 -22.16 -10.38 25.10
N LEU A 683 -21.11 -11.16 24.85
CA LEU A 683 -20.98 -12.53 25.32
C LEU A 683 -20.92 -12.62 26.85
N VAL A 684 -20.19 -11.73 27.52
CA VAL A 684 -20.13 -11.71 29.00
C VAL A 684 -21.53 -11.63 29.60
N THR A 685 -22.39 -10.78 29.06
CA THR A 685 -23.79 -10.64 29.52
C THR A 685 -24.59 -11.89 29.20
N ARG A 686 -24.49 -12.40 27.96
CA ARG A 686 -25.22 -13.61 27.53
C ARG A 686 -24.83 -14.88 28.27
N LEU A 687 -23.59 -14.98 28.75
CA LEU A 687 -23.15 -16.10 29.58
C LEU A 687 -23.80 -16.06 30.97
N ASN A 688 -24.13 -14.88 31.50
CA ASN A 688 -24.89 -14.78 32.75
C ASN A 688 -26.32 -15.33 32.60
N ASP A 689 -26.92 -15.14 31.42
CA ASP A 689 -28.27 -15.65 31.12
C ASP A 689 -28.33 -17.19 31.15
N LEU A 690 -27.21 -17.88 30.94
CA LEU A 690 -27.13 -19.35 31.09
C LEU A 690 -27.32 -19.81 32.54
N ASN A 691 -27.11 -18.92 33.51
CA ASN A 691 -27.29 -19.21 34.93
C ASN A 691 -28.72 -18.92 35.42
N LEU A 692 -29.62 -18.45 34.55
CA LEU A 692 -31.00 -18.17 34.93
C LEU A 692 -31.74 -19.47 35.31
N PRO A 693 -32.63 -19.42 36.31
CA PRO A 693 -33.50 -20.54 36.67
C PRO A 693 -34.34 -21.04 35.47
N LYS A 694 -34.69 -22.33 35.44
CA LYS A 694 -35.49 -22.91 34.34
C LYS A 694 -36.88 -22.28 34.19
N ASP A 695 -37.40 -21.71 35.27
CA ASP A 695 -38.68 -21.01 35.40
C ASP A 695 -38.55 -19.48 35.28
N HIS A 696 -37.41 -18.97 34.80
CA HIS A 696 -37.26 -17.54 34.55
C HIS A 696 -38.34 -17.03 33.59
N THR A 697 -38.83 -15.82 33.86
CA THR A 697 -39.78 -15.12 33.00
C THR A 697 -39.10 -14.12 32.07
N GLU A 698 -37.77 -14.04 32.11
CA GLU A 698 -37.00 -13.10 31.29
C GLU A 698 -37.01 -13.54 29.81
N ARG A 699 -37.23 -12.59 28.89
CA ARG A 699 -37.14 -12.86 27.45
C ARG A 699 -35.68 -12.97 27.03
N LEU A 700 -35.26 -14.15 26.60
CA LEU A 700 -33.89 -14.38 26.11
C LEU A 700 -33.75 -14.07 24.64
N ILE A 701 -32.61 -13.50 24.26
CA ILE A 701 -32.25 -13.28 22.86
C ILE A 701 -32.05 -14.63 22.17
N SER A 702 -32.68 -14.81 21.03
CA SER A 702 -32.44 -15.91 20.08
C SER A 702 -32.54 -15.38 18.66
N VAL A 703 -32.21 -16.16 17.62
CA VAL A 703 -32.49 -15.75 16.23
C VAL A 703 -33.66 -16.58 15.72
N PRO A 704 -34.81 -15.97 15.34
CA PRO A 704 -35.98 -16.71 14.88
C PRO A 704 -35.67 -17.61 13.69
N GLY A 705 -36.07 -18.88 13.75
CA GLY A 705 -35.86 -19.85 12.68
C GLY A 705 -34.40 -20.24 12.44
N SER A 706 -33.46 -19.88 13.34
CA SER A 706 -32.05 -20.23 13.18
C SER A 706 -31.69 -21.48 13.97
N ARG A 707 -31.09 -22.45 13.29
CA ARG A 707 -30.60 -23.68 13.93
C ARG A 707 -29.50 -23.43 14.97
N SER A 708 -28.85 -22.26 14.92
CA SER A 708 -27.81 -21.87 15.89
C SER A 708 -28.32 -21.87 17.33
N ASP A 709 -29.62 -21.76 17.57
CA ASP A 709 -30.19 -21.78 18.91
C ASP A 709 -29.87 -23.09 19.68
N LYS A 710 -29.66 -24.19 18.94
CA LYS A 710 -29.23 -25.50 19.48
C LYS A 710 -27.76 -25.52 19.93
N TRP A 711 -26.94 -24.52 19.58
CA TRP A 711 -25.49 -24.53 19.77
C TRP A 711 -25.05 -23.79 21.04
N LYS A 712 -25.64 -24.13 22.19
CA LYS A 712 -25.41 -23.42 23.47
C LYS A 712 -23.93 -23.31 23.91
N LYS A 713 -23.08 -24.25 23.47
CA LYS A 713 -21.63 -24.29 23.77
C LYS A 713 -20.74 -23.68 22.67
N SER A 714 -21.33 -23.15 21.59
CA SER A 714 -20.59 -22.53 20.50
C SER A 714 -20.58 -21.02 20.65
N TRP A 715 -19.40 -20.40 20.60
CA TRP A 715 -19.27 -18.95 20.56
C TRP A 715 -20.02 -18.35 19.37
N LYS A 716 -20.06 -19.08 18.25
CA LYS A 716 -20.68 -18.66 16.99
C LYS A 716 -22.18 -18.39 17.15
N LYS A 717 -22.88 -19.12 18.03
CA LYS A 717 -24.29 -18.86 18.34
C LYS A 717 -24.49 -17.40 18.75
N TYR A 718 -23.76 -16.98 19.78
CA TYR A 718 -23.89 -15.65 20.36
C TYR A 718 -23.41 -14.57 19.40
N PHE A 719 -22.40 -14.86 18.58
CA PHE A 719 -21.97 -13.92 17.56
C PHE A 719 -23.03 -13.75 16.46
N ILE A 720 -23.70 -14.82 16.02
CA ILE A 720 -24.83 -14.76 15.08
C ILE A 720 -25.99 -13.93 15.67
N GLU A 721 -26.31 -14.06 16.95
CA GLU A 721 -27.32 -13.23 17.61
C GLU A 721 -26.99 -11.73 17.46
N MET A 722 -25.75 -11.34 17.78
CA MET A 722 -25.31 -9.95 17.67
C MET A 722 -25.29 -9.46 16.21
N VAL A 723 -24.81 -10.27 15.28
CA VAL A 723 -24.79 -9.94 13.84
C VAL A 723 -26.21 -9.74 13.30
N TYR A 724 -27.15 -10.59 13.69
CA TYR A 724 -28.56 -10.45 13.32
C TYR A 724 -29.16 -9.15 13.87
N LEU A 725 -28.86 -8.84 15.14
CA LEU A 725 -29.32 -7.62 15.79
C LEU A 725 -28.71 -6.35 15.19
N ARG A 726 -27.49 -6.41 14.64
CA ARG A 726 -26.80 -5.26 14.03
C ARG A 726 -26.99 -5.14 12.52
N ALA A 727 -27.62 -6.12 11.86
CA ALA A 727 -27.65 -6.24 10.41
C ALA A 727 -26.24 -6.27 9.77
N SER A 728 -25.21 -6.66 10.55
CA SER A 728 -23.83 -6.67 10.09
C SER A 728 -23.54 -7.83 9.14
N VAL A 729 -22.50 -7.71 8.33
CA VAL A 729 -22.12 -8.68 7.29
C VAL A 729 -20.61 -8.91 7.25
N MET A 730 -20.20 -10.05 6.69
CA MET A 730 -18.80 -10.40 6.42
C MET A 730 -18.61 -10.64 4.93
N LEU A 731 -17.48 -10.22 4.38
CA LEU A 731 -17.11 -10.46 2.99
C LEU A 731 -16.74 -11.92 2.76
N TYR A 732 -17.20 -12.52 1.66
CA TYR A 732 -16.91 -13.89 1.26
C TYR A 732 -16.31 -13.96 -0.15
N PRO A 733 -15.28 -14.80 -0.37
CA PRO A 733 -14.77 -15.09 -1.70
C PRO A 733 -15.78 -15.93 -2.50
N ASN A 734 -15.81 -15.72 -3.81
CA ASN A 734 -16.64 -16.47 -4.76
C ASN A 734 -15.83 -16.74 -6.04
N PHE A 735 -14.69 -17.42 -5.93
CA PHE A 735 -13.84 -17.71 -7.09
C PHE A 735 -14.21 -19.04 -7.74
N GLN A 736 -13.71 -19.24 -8.95
CA GLN A 736 -13.98 -20.42 -9.77
C GLN A 736 -13.75 -21.72 -8.98
N GLY A 737 -14.73 -22.62 -8.98
CA GLY A 737 -14.61 -23.92 -8.33
C GLY A 737 -14.53 -23.87 -6.79
N PHE A 738 -15.01 -22.78 -6.17
CA PHE A 738 -14.84 -22.49 -4.74
C PHE A 738 -13.39 -22.28 -4.33
N GLU A 739 -12.53 -21.81 -5.23
CA GLU A 739 -11.17 -21.42 -4.87
C GLU A 739 -11.19 -20.37 -3.75
N ALA A 740 -10.41 -20.59 -2.69
CA ALA A 740 -10.48 -19.83 -1.46
C ALA A 740 -9.09 -19.61 -0.85
N PHE A 741 -9.05 -18.88 0.26
CA PHE A 741 -7.81 -18.52 0.97
C PHE A 741 -7.55 -19.35 2.23
N SER A 742 -8.50 -20.19 2.62
CA SER A 742 -8.34 -21.22 3.64
C SER A 742 -9.18 -22.45 3.30
N THR A 743 -8.77 -23.59 3.85
CA THR A 743 -9.48 -24.87 3.71
C THR A 743 -9.42 -25.62 5.03
N ASN A 744 -10.50 -26.35 5.35
CA ASN A 744 -10.59 -27.14 6.57
C ASN A 744 -10.39 -28.63 6.22
N HIS A 745 -9.42 -29.27 6.87
CA HIS A 745 -9.05 -30.68 6.64
C HIS A 745 -9.88 -31.69 7.44
N VAL A 746 -10.84 -31.20 8.22
CA VAL A 746 -11.84 -31.98 8.96
C VAL A 746 -11.14 -32.98 9.88
N GLU A 747 -10.12 -32.50 10.59
CA GLU A 747 -9.28 -33.33 11.45
C GLU A 747 -10.06 -33.83 12.66
N PHE A 748 -9.68 -35.01 13.17
CA PHE A 748 -10.41 -35.67 14.27
C PHE A 748 -10.42 -34.83 15.55
N GLY A 749 -11.60 -34.61 16.15
CA GLY A 749 -11.76 -33.86 17.40
C GLY A 749 -13.21 -33.66 17.81
N THR A 750 -13.50 -32.54 18.49
CA THR A 750 -14.80 -32.27 19.11
C THR A 750 -15.99 -32.34 18.14
N HIS A 751 -15.78 -32.01 16.87
CA HIS A 751 -16.84 -31.96 15.86
C HIS A 751 -16.89 -33.18 14.92
N VAL A 752 -15.79 -33.94 14.79
CA VAL A 752 -15.66 -35.02 13.79
C VAL A 752 -15.08 -36.27 14.46
N LYS A 753 -15.85 -37.36 14.45
CA LYS A 753 -15.45 -38.70 14.91
C LYS A 753 -14.96 -39.56 13.73
N SER A 754 -14.09 -40.53 14.00
CA SER A 754 -13.30 -41.31 13.02
C SER A 754 -14.10 -41.87 11.83
N GLU A 755 -15.21 -42.54 12.08
CA GLU A 755 -16.00 -43.29 11.09
C GLU A 755 -16.68 -42.44 10.00
N LYS A 756 -16.76 -41.11 10.18
CA LYS A 756 -17.52 -40.20 9.29
C LYS A 756 -16.65 -39.24 8.47
N ARG A 757 -15.33 -39.27 8.60
CA ARG A 757 -14.46 -38.29 7.90
C ARG A 757 -14.53 -38.46 6.39
N SER A 758 -14.34 -39.67 5.88
CA SER A 758 -14.27 -39.95 4.44
C SER A 758 -15.55 -39.57 3.68
N SER A 759 -16.71 -39.64 4.34
CA SER A 759 -17.99 -39.30 3.73
C SER A 759 -18.33 -37.80 3.73
N VAL A 760 -17.65 -36.99 4.54
CA VAL A 760 -17.99 -35.57 4.72
C VAL A 760 -16.85 -34.62 4.31
N ILE A 761 -15.61 -35.11 4.22
CA ILE A 761 -14.42 -34.29 3.89
C ILE A 761 -14.58 -33.50 2.58
N GLY A 762 -15.15 -34.10 1.53
CA GLY A 762 -15.38 -33.43 0.24
C GLY A 762 -16.43 -32.30 0.28
N THR A 763 -17.20 -32.20 1.36
CA THR A 763 -18.19 -31.13 1.57
C THR A 763 -17.61 -29.93 2.31
N PHE A 764 -16.44 -30.06 2.95
CA PHE A 764 -15.78 -28.99 3.70
C PHE A 764 -14.50 -28.51 3.05
N MET A 765 -13.72 -29.41 2.43
CA MET A 765 -12.52 -29.02 1.73
C MET A 765 -12.86 -28.22 0.47
N VAL A 766 -12.18 -27.10 0.34
CA VAL A 766 -12.20 -26.24 -0.85
C VAL A 766 -10.79 -26.11 -1.42
N PRO A 767 -10.64 -25.90 -2.74
CA PRO A 767 -9.33 -25.65 -3.33
C PRO A 767 -8.75 -24.33 -2.79
N LEU A 768 -7.46 -24.35 -2.43
CA LEU A 768 -6.72 -23.15 -2.05
C LEU A 768 -6.21 -22.42 -3.28
N MET A 769 -6.30 -21.10 -3.29
CA MET A 769 -5.75 -20.26 -4.35
C MET A 769 -4.22 -20.32 -4.34
N GLN A 770 -3.62 -21.06 -5.27
CA GLN A 770 -2.16 -21.23 -5.32
C GLN A 770 -1.47 -20.22 -6.24
N ARG A 771 -2.18 -19.76 -7.27
CA ARG A 771 -1.69 -18.76 -8.22
C ARG A 771 -2.49 -17.49 -8.03
N ASP A 772 -1.83 -16.36 -8.22
CA ASP A 772 -2.52 -15.08 -8.13
C ASP A 772 -3.39 -14.84 -9.35
N THR A 773 -4.66 -15.15 -9.18
CA THR A 773 -5.73 -14.96 -10.16
C THR A 773 -6.82 -14.06 -9.61
N ILE A 774 -6.59 -13.42 -8.45
CA ILE A 774 -7.57 -12.59 -7.73
C ILE A 774 -8.15 -11.56 -8.69
N LEU A 775 -7.31 -10.72 -9.28
CA LEU A 775 -7.75 -9.67 -10.19
C LEU A 775 -8.34 -10.22 -11.49
N SER A 776 -7.81 -11.30 -12.05
CA SER A 776 -8.34 -11.85 -13.30
C SER A 776 -9.75 -12.46 -13.15
N GLN A 777 -10.10 -12.92 -11.95
CA GLN A 777 -11.41 -13.53 -11.68
C GLN A 777 -12.42 -12.54 -11.10
N LEU A 778 -11.96 -11.42 -10.53
CA LEU A 778 -12.85 -10.36 -10.04
C LEU A 778 -13.53 -9.64 -11.21
N PRO A 779 -14.83 -9.28 -11.08
CA PRO A 779 -15.51 -8.43 -12.05
C PRO A 779 -14.75 -7.12 -12.25
N ASN A 780 -14.52 -6.72 -13.50
CA ASN A 780 -13.76 -5.52 -13.88
C ASN A 780 -12.32 -5.45 -13.30
N GLY A 781 -11.77 -6.58 -12.86
CA GLY A 781 -10.43 -6.65 -12.31
C GLY A 781 -10.21 -5.83 -11.03
N SER A 782 -11.26 -5.68 -10.21
CA SER A 782 -11.27 -4.92 -8.95
C SER A 782 -12.32 -5.44 -7.97
N LEU A 783 -12.13 -5.14 -6.68
CA LEU A 783 -13.18 -5.36 -5.68
C LEU A 783 -14.33 -4.36 -5.90
N PRO A 784 -15.59 -4.81 -5.89
CA PRO A 784 -16.74 -3.93 -5.95
C PRO A 784 -16.72 -2.87 -4.84
N LEU A 785 -17.37 -1.73 -5.08
CA LEU A 785 -17.71 -0.80 -4.00
C LEU A 785 -18.68 -1.47 -3.03
N PHE A 786 -18.68 -1.05 -1.76
CA PHE A 786 -19.46 -1.69 -0.71
C PHE A 786 -20.97 -1.71 -1.03
N GLU A 787 -21.48 -0.59 -1.54
CA GLU A 787 -22.88 -0.43 -1.99
C GLU A 787 -23.28 -1.35 -3.16
N ASN A 788 -22.29 -1.87 -3.90
CA ASN A 788 -22.52 -2.75 -5.05
C ASN A 788 -22.28 -4.24 -4.70
N LEU A 789 -21.87 -4.55 -3.47
CA LEU A 789 -21.71 -5.94 -3.05
C LEU A 789 -23.09 -6.61 -2.93
N PRO A 790 -23.28 -7.81 -3.52
CA PRO A 790 -24.43 -8.62 -3.21
C PRO A 790 -24.44 -9.01 -1.73
N VAL A 791 -25.61 -8.96 -1.10
CA VAL A 791 -25.78 -9.28 0.32
C VAL A 791 -26.67 -10.48 0.49
N LEU A 792 -26.22 -11.45 1.29
CA LEU A 792 -26.97 -12.65 1.67
C LEU A 792 -27.33 -12.61 3.16
N ASP A 793 -28.57 -12.98 3.48
CA ASP A 793 -29.01 -13.16 4.86
C ASP A 793 -28.46 -14.45 5.50
N LEU A 794 -28.86 -14.73 6.75
CA LEU A 794 -28.45 -15.95 7.48
C LEU A 794 -28.90 -17.27 6.81
N TRP A 795 -29.84 -17.22 5.87
CA TRP A 795 -30.38 -18.38 5.16
C TRP A 795 -29.90 -18.46 3.71
N GLY A 796 -28.93 -17.63 3.32
CA GLY A 796 -28.33 -17.61 1.99
C GLY A 796 -29.24 -17.04 0.90
N GLN A 797 -30.24 -16.24 1.27
CA GLN A 797 -31.10 -15.53 0.30
C GLN A 797 -30.57 -14.14 0.03
N VAL A 798 -30.68 -13.67 -1.22
CA VAL A 798 -30.30 -12.31 -1.62
C VAL A 798 -31.22 -11.30 -0.94
N GLN A 799 -30.63 -10.30 -0.29
CA GLN A 799 -31.33 -9.21 0.39
C GLN A 799 -30.60 -7.88 0.18
N SER A 800 -31.24 -6.77 0.55
CA SER A 800 -30.56 -5.46 0.68
C SER A 800 -30.18 -5.17 2.14
N LEU A 801 -29.15 -4.34 2.34
CA LEU A 801 -28.78 -3.89 3.69
C LEU A 801 -29.93 -3.16 4.39
N GLU A 802 -30.72 -2.39 3.67
CA GLU A 802 -31.91 -1.70 4.20
C GLU A 802 -32.94 -2.69 4.76
N ILE A 803 -33.20 -3.80 4.05
CA ILE A 803 -34.13 -4.84 4.51
C ILE A 803 -33.57 -5.53 5.77
N LEU A 804 -32.28 -5.84 5.79
CA LEU A 804 -31.65 -6.44 6.97
C LEU A 804 -31.74 -5.50 8.18
N GLU A 805 -31.54 -4.19 7.98
CA GLU A 805 -31.64 -3.18 9.03
C GLU A 805 -33.08 -3.04 9.54
N ASP A 806 -34.09 -3.08 8.66
CA ASP A 806 -35.52 -3.08 9.05
C ASP A 806 -35.89 -4.34 9.86
N ILE A 807 -35.44 -5.53 9.43
CA ILE A 807 -35.62 -6.78 10.17
C ILE A 807 -34.97 -6.67 11.55
N ALA A 808 -33.72 -6.20 11.61
CA ALA A 808 -32.97 -6.04 12.84
C ALA A 808 -33.61 -5.01 13.78
N SER A 809 -34.13 -3.89 13.25
CA SER A 809 -34.83 -2.85 14.00
C SER A 809 -36.13 -3.38 14.61
N LYS A 810 -36.95 -4.09 13.82
CA LYS A 810 -38.17 -4.74 14.32
C LYS A 810 -37.88 -5.77 15.40
N TYR A 811 -36.82 -6.56 15.21
CA TYR A 811 -36.44 -7.56 16.19
C TYR A 811 -35.85 -6.95 17.47
N HIS A 812 -35.08 -5.87 17.34
CA HIS A 812 -34.56 -5.11 18.47
C HIS A 812 -35.69 -4.58 19.37
N ALA A 813 -36.74 -4.00 18.80
CA ALA A 813 -37.91 -3.54 19.55
C ALA A 813 -38.69 -4.68 20.25
N HIS A 814 -38.55 -5.93 19.76
CA HIS A 814 -39.15 -7.11 20.38
C HIS A 814 -38.36 -7.60 21.60
N ILE A 815 -37.03 -7.48 21.59
CA ILE A 815 -36.15 -8.01 22.63
C ILE A 815 -35.63 -6.95 23.62
N SER A 816 -35.69 -5.66 23.28
CA SER A 816 -35.18 -4.58 24.11
C SER A 816 -36.07 -3.34 24.08
N THR A 817 -36.16 -2.64 25.23
CA THR A 817 -36.85 -1.35 25.37
C THR A 817 -35.95 -0.14 25.13
N CYS A 818 -34.62 -0.33 25.03
CA CYS A 818 -33.70 0.77 24.80
C CYS A 818 -33.77 1.28 23.35
N PRO A 819 -33.38 2.54 23.09
CA PRO A 819 -33.25 3.03 21.72
C PRO A 819 -32.08 2.33 21.03
N ARG A 820 -32.24 2.00 19.74
CA ARG A 820 -31.17 1.49 18.89
C ARG A 820 -30.16 2.60 18.58
N THR A 821 -28.88 2.29 18.70
CA THR A 821 -27.74 3.16 18.43
C THR A 821 -26.90 2.56 17.31
N PHE A 822 -26.32 3.41 16.47
CA PHE A 822 -25.57 3.00 15.28
C PHE A 822 -24.11 3.39 15.42
N GLY A 823 -23.18 2.50 15.07
CA GLY A 823 -21.74 2.78 15.07
C GLY A 823 -21.10 3.03 16.44
N THR A 824 -21.83 2.78 17.53
CA THR A 824 -21.32 2.90 18.92
C THR A 824 -20.49 1.69 19.34
N PHE A 825 -20.72 0.53 18.70
CA PHE A 825 -20.11 -0.76 19.03
C PHE A 825 -20.26 -1.13 20.52
N ASP A 826 -21.40 -0.76 21.10
CA ASP A 826 -21.76 -1.05 22.48
C ASP A 826 -23.04 -1.92 22.52
N PRO A 827 -22.98 -3.15 23.08
CA PRO A 827 -24.13 -4.04 23.07
C PRO A 827 -25.15 -3.75 24.18
N GLN A 828 -24.93 -2.76 25.06
CA GLN A 828 -25.83 -2.47 26.19
C GLN A 828 -27.29 -2.25 25.77
N GLU A 829 -27.52 -1.69 24.58
CA GLU A 829 -28.86 -1.48 24.05
C GLU A 829 -29.67 -2.75 23.85
N PHE A 830 -29.04 -3.93 23.80
CA PHE A 830 -29.72 -5.21 23.61
C PHE A 830 -30.28 -5.79 24.90
N PHE A 831 -29.91 -5.25 26.06
CA PHE A 831 -30.17 -5.86 27.35
C PHE A 831 -31.18 -5.10 28.21
N CYS A 832 -31.87 -4.10 27.65
CA CYS A 832 -32.91 -3.37 28.36
C CYS A 832 -34.19 -4.19 28.40
N ARG A 833 -34.57 -4.61 29.60
CA ARG A 833 -35.63 -5.61 29.82
C ARG A 833 -36.94 -5.22 29.14
N VAL A 834 -37.55 -6.20 28.47
CA VAL A 834 -38.91 -6.15 27.95
C VAL A 834 -39.80 -6.98 28.87
N ASP A 835 -40.90 -6.40 29.34
CA ASP A 835 -41.89 -7.10 30.15
C ASP A 835 -42.68 -8.11 29.32
N GLY A 836 -42.86 -9.34 29.81
CA GLY A 836 -43.72 -10.35 29.21
C GLY A 836 -43.18 -11.79 29.32
N PRO A 837 -43.98 -12.80 28.93
CA PRO A 837 -43.51 -14.17 28.92
C PRO A 837 -42.38 -14.38 27.89
N PRO A 838 -41.47 -15.34 28.13
CA PRO A 838 -40.43 -15.70 27.18
C PRO A 838 -41.04 -16.20 25.86
N ASP A 839 -40.30 -16.04 24.77
CA ASP A 839 -40.73 -16.51 23.47
C ASP A 839 -40.90 -18.03 23.46
N LYS A 840 -41.86 -18.52 22.69
CA LYS A 840 -42.09 -19.97 22.57
C LYS A 840 -40.82 -20.64 22.03
N PRO A 841 -40.45 -21.82 22.55
CA PRO A 841 -39.33 -22.58 22.01
C PRO A 841 -39.48 -22.80 20.51
N GLN A 842 -38.41 -22.55 19.76
CA GLN A 842 -38.44 -22.74 18.31
C GLN A 842 -38.53 -24.23 17.97
N GLU A 843 -39.50 -24.60 17.12
CA GLU A 843 -39.65 -25.97 16.63
C GLU A 843 -38.76 -26.20 15.40
N PHE A 844 -38.01 -27.30 15.43
CA PHE A 844 -37.12 -27.67 14.33
C PHE A 844 -37.48 -29.09 13.87
N PRO A 845 -37.58 -29.35 12.54
CA PRO A 845 -37.87 -30.69 12.04
C PRO A 845 -36.86 -31.68 12.60
N MET A 846 -37.33 -32.67 13.36
CA MET A 846 -36.49 -33.76 13.80
C MET A 846 -36.35 -34.74 12.65
N GLY A 847 -35.11 -34.99 12.20
CA GLY A 847 -34.84 -36.23 11.45
C GLY A 847 -35.31 -37.41 12.30
N ALA A 848 -35.89 -38.43 11.67
CA ALA A 848 -36.36 -39.63 12.37
C ALA A 848 -35.24 -40.16 13.27
N LYS A 849 -35.44 -40.06 14.59
CA LYS A 849 -34.53 -40.69 15.55
C LYS A 849 -34.82 -42.19 15.46
N THR A 850 -33.96 -42.95 14.80
CA THR A 850 -33.87 -44.37 15.13
C THR A 850 -33.47 -44.45 16.61
N PRO A 851 -34.20 -45.22 17.44
CA PRO A 851 -33.75 -45.46 18.81
C PRO A 851 -32.35 -46.06 18.72
N LYS A 852 -31.38 -45.43 19.39
CA LYS A 852 -30.05 -46.02 19.50
C LYS A 852 -30.20 -47.23 20.42
N PRO A 853 -29.83 -48.44 20.00
CA PRO A 853 -29.77 -49.57 20.91
C PRO A 853 -28.80 -49.26 22.06
N PRO A 854 -29.02 -49.83 23.26
CA PRO A 854 -28.01 -49.78 24.31
C PRO A 854 -26.71 -50.36 23.76
N VAL A 855 -25.59 -49.69 24.05
CA VAL A 855 -24.27 -50.17 23.65
C VAL A 855 -23.99 -51.42 24.48
N LEU A 856 -23.90 -52.58 23.81
CA LEU A 856 -23.56 -53.85 24.44
C LEU A 856 -22.05 -53.86 24.75
N ILE A 857 -21.68 -54.41 25.91
CA ILE A 857 -20.30 -54.44 26.42
C ILE A 857 -19.34 -55.12 25.42
N LYS A 858 -19.83 -56.07 24.63
CA LYS A 858 -19.06 -56.79 23.61
C LYS A 858 -18.66 -55.95 22.38
N ASP A 859 -19.33 -54.82 22.14
CA ASP A 859 -18.95 -53.88 21.07
C ASP A 859 -17.99 -52.79 21.56
N ALA A 860 -17.59 -52.82 22.84
CA ALA A 860 -16.76 -51.79 23.46
C ALA A 860 -15.31 -52.22 23.77
N VAL A 861 -14.97 -53.52 23.85
CA VAL A 861 -13.59 -53.96 24.12
C VAL A 861 -13.31 -55.36 23.54
N GLN A 862 -12.26 -55.49 22.71
CA GLN A 862 -11.52 -56.76 22.59
C GLN A 862 -10.28 -56.72 23.51
N PRO A 863 -9.89 -57.83 24.16
CA PRO A 863 -8.85 -57.83 25.17
C PRO A 863 -7.46 -58.06 24.57
N ILE A 864 -6.43 -57.31 25.00
CA ILE A 864 -5.04 -57.79 24.90
C ILE A 864 -4.28 -57.46 26.21
N ASN A 865 -3.58 -58.49 26.67
CA ASN A 865 -2.81 -58.63 27.91
C ASN A 865 -1.56 -57.72 28.00
N TYR A 866 -1.18 -57.33 29.22
CA TYR A 866 0.03 -56.54 29.52
C TYR A 866 1.18 -57.37 30.12
N ARG A 867 2.43 -56.95 29.89
CA ARG A 867 3.59 -57.17 30.79
C ARG A 867 4.50 -55.91 30.85
N PRO A 868 5.25 -55.67 31.95
CA PRO A 868 5.68 -54.31 32.35
C PRO A 868 7.12 -53.90 31.97
N VAL A 869 7.28 -52.57 31.84
CA VAL A 869 8.36 -51.58 32.10
C VAL A 869 9.82 -52.03 32.29
N TYR A 870 10.76 -51.27 31.71
CA TYR A 870 12.18 -51.19 32.13
C TYR A 870 12.50 -49.82 32.76
N GLU A 871 13.17 -49.83 33.91
CA GLU A 871 13.86 -48.68 34.53
C GLU A 871 15.31 -48.62 34.02
N TYR A 872 15.78 -47.42 33.65
CA TYR A 872 17.18 -47.17 33.30
C TYR A 872 17.99 -46.72 34.52
N THR A 873 19.28 -47.06 34.54
CA THR A 873 20.22 -46.75 35.63
C THR A 873 20.89 -45.38 35.45
N GLU A 874 21.38 -44.76 36.54
CA GLU A 874 22.04 -43.43 36.51
C GLU A 874 23.23 -43.34 35.54
N GLU A 875 23.95 -44.45 35.30
CA GLU A 875 25.02 -44.53 34.29
C GLU A 875 24.51 -44.39 32.84
N GLU A 876 23.30 -44.88 32.55
CA GLU A 876 22.68 -44.77 31.21
C GLU A 876 22.16 -43.34 30.93
N GLU A 877 21.74 -42.61 31.96
CA GLU A 877 21.40 -41.18 31.84
C GLU A 877 22.64 -40.30 31.58
N GLU A 878 23.79 -40.65 32.15
CA GLU A 878 25.01 -39.87 32.03
C GLU A 878 25.70 -40.10 30.67
N ILE A 879 25.62 -41.32 30.12
CA ILE A 879 25.98 -41.61 28.72
C ILE A 879 25.06 -40.85 27.75
N GLY A 880 23.74 -40.83 28.01
CA GLY A 880 22.77 -40.09 27.20
C GLY A 880 22.98 -38.58 27.17
N ARG A 881 23.47 -37.97 28.27
CA ARG A 881 23.85 -36.54 28.31
C ARG A 881 25.14 -36.25 27.54
N THR A 882 26.07 -37.19 27.52
CA THR A 882 27.37 -37.01 26.86
C THR A 882 27.25 -37.18 25.34
N GLU A 883 26.38 -38.06 24.85
CA GLU A 883 26.05 -38.19 23.41
C GLU A 883 25.22 -36.99 22.87
N TRP A 884 24.44 -36.31 23.72
CA TRP A 884 23.61 -35.16 23.33
C TRP A 884 24.43 -33.92 22.91
N LEU A 885 25.67 -33.82 23.38
CA LEU A 885 26.60 -32.71 23.06
C LEU A 885 27.40 -32.95 21.77
N GLU A 886 27.57 -34.20 21.33
CA GLU A 886 28.30 -34.56 20.10
C GLU A 886 27.37 -34.89 18.91
N PHE A 887 26.12 -35.28 19.18
CA PHE A 887 25.09 -35.65 18.18
C PHE A 887 23.75 -34.90 18.33
N GLY A 888 23.79 -33.63 18.73
CA GLY A 888 22.59 -32.77 18.85
C GLY A 888 21.72 -32.74 17.57
N PRO A 889 20.41 -32.43 17.70
CA PRO A 889 19.42 -32.73 16.68
C PRO A 889 19.66 -31.93 15.40
N LYS A 890 19.81 -32.65 14.28
CA LYS A 890 19.64 -32.09 12.94
C LYS A 890 18.16 -31.80 12.67
N PRO A 891 17.81 -30.85 11.79
CA PRO A 891 16.43 -30.57 11.43
C PRO A 891 15.68 -31.85 11.06
N ILE A 892 14.53 -32.08 11.69
CA ILE A 892 13.69 -33.25 11.39
C ILE A 892 13.10 -33.05 10.00
N ASP A 893 13.46 -33.93 9.06
CA ASP A 893 12.79 -34.03 7.77
C ASP A 893 11.45 -34.73 7.97
N VAL A 894 10.39 -33.92 8.08
CA VAL A 894 9.02 -34.36 8.36
C VAL A 894 8.48 -35.28 7.26
N ALA A 895 9.07 -35.27 6.06
CA ALA A 895 8.69 -36.17 4.96
C ALA A 895 9.14 -37.62 5.18
N GLN A 896 9.98 -37.87 6.18
CA GLN A 896 10.49 -39.21 6.52
C GLN A 896 9.86 -39.80 7.78
N LEU A 897 8.89 -39.13 8.39
CA LEU A 897 8.11 -39.69 9.49
C LEU A 897 7.01 -40.59 8.91
N PRO A 898 6.88 -41.85 9.38
CA PRO A 898 5.86 -42.75 8.88
C PRO A 898 4.44 -42.23 9.18
N PHE A 899 3.50 -42.54 8.30
CA PHE A 899 2.08 -42.20 8.45
C PHE A 899 1.50 -42.78 9.74
N VAL A 900 0.67 -41.99 10.43
CA VAL A 900 0.02 -42.32 11.70
C VAL A 900 -1.12 -43.31 11.49
N GLU A 901 -0.81 -44.54 11.10
CA GLU A 901 -1.73 -45.67 11.26
C GLU A 901 -1.23 -46.75 12.21
N GLU A 902 0.01 -46.70 12.71
CA GLU A 902 0.47 -47.64 13.72
C GLU A 902 1.43 -46.96 14.69
N ARG A 903 0.92 -46.63 15.91
CA ARG A 903 1.63 -46.50 17.21
C ARG A 903 1.09 -45.37 18.08
N PHE A 904 -0.12 -45.55 18.61
CA PHE A 904 -0.49 -44.92 19.89
C PHE A 904 -1.35 -45.89 20.70
N SER A 905 -0.73 -46.55 21.69
CA SER A 905 -1.39 -47.40 22.70
C SER A 905 -1.41 -46.72 24.07
N ASN A 906 -1.80 -45.45 24.12
CA ASN A 906 -1.99 -44.74 25.39
C ASN A 906 -3.50 -44.53 25.61
N LYS A 907 -4.02 -45.01 26.75
CA LYS A 907 -5.38 -44.72 27.21
C LYS A 907 -5.43 -43.28 27.76
N ASP A 908 -6.53 -42.59 27.44
CA ASP A 908 -6.92 -41.28 27.95
C ASP A 908 -7.44 -41.42 29.38
N ASP A 909 -6.98 -40.58 30.29
CA ASP A 909 -7.36 -40.50 31.71
C ASP A 909 -8.85 -40.14 31.88
N GLU A 910 -9.44 -39.43 30.91
CA GLU A 910 -10.91 -39.21 30.84
C GLU A 910 -11.70 -40.53 30.66
N MET A 911 -11.11 -41.57 30.08
CA MET A 911 -11.80 -42.85 29.81
C MET A 911 -11.91 -43.72 31.08
N LEU A 912 -10.91 -43.68 31.96
CA LEU A 912 -10.93 -44.36 33.26
C LEU A 912 -11.93 -43.70 34.23
N ASP A 913 -12.04 -42.38 34.16
CA ASP A 913 -13.03 -41.61 34.93
C ASP A 913 -14.46 -41.85 34.40
N LEU A 914 -14.62 -41.95 33.07
CA LEU A 914 -15.89 -42.33 32.44
C LEU A 914 -16.32 -43.77 32.76
N GLU A 915 -15.38 -44.73 32.84
CA GLU A 915 -15.67 -46.12 33.23
C GLU A 915 -16.16 -46.21 34.69
N ASN A 916 -15.54 -45.47 35.61
CA ASN A 916 -15.96 -45.41 37.02
C ASN A 916 -17.30 -44.67 37.21
N ASP A 917 -17.52 -43.59 36.46
CA ASP A 917 -18.78 -42.85 36.50
C ASP A 917 -19.93 -43.66 35.88
N LEU A 918 -19.65 -44.47 34.85
CA LEU A 918 -20.63 -45.32 34.18
C LEU A 918 -21.06 -46.53 35.04
N ASP A 919 -20.13 -47.19 35.75
CA ASP A 919 -20.48 -48.23 36.75
C ASP A 919 -21.34 -47.64 37.88
N THR A 920 -21.00 -46.43 38.34
CA THR A 920 -21.76 -45.72 39.37
C THR A 920 -23.17 -45.36 38.88
N LEU A 921 -23.29 -44.86 37.64
CA LEU A 921 -24.57 -44.51 37.00
C LEU A 921 -25.43 -45.74 36.70
N ASN A 922 -24.83 -46.86 36.28
CA ASN A 922 -25.54 -48.11 36.02
C ASN A 922 -26.06 -48.74 37.32
N ARG A 923 -25.28 -48.70 38.41
CA ARG A 923 -25.76 -49.13 39.74
C ARG A 923 -26.89 -48.26 40.25
N LEU A 924 -26.83 -46.95 40.02
CA LEU A 924 -27.92 -46.01 40.35
C LEU A 924 -29.17 -46.29 39.50
N TYR A 925 -29.00 -46.53 38.20
CA TYR A 925 -30.09 -46.82 37.26
C TYR A 925 -30.81 -48.14 37.58
N LEU A 926 -30.05 -49.20 37.89
CA LEU A 926 -30.58 -50.52 38.26
C LEU A 926 -31.22 -50.51 39.66
N LYS A 927 -30.74 -49.67 40.57
CA LYS A 927 -31.36 -49.45 41.89
C LYS A 927 -32.66 -48.65 41.80
N LEU A 928 -32.83 -47.84 40.76
CA LEU A 928 -34.02 -47.03 40.50
C LEU A 928 -35.07 -47.76 39.64
N ASN A 929 -34.69 -48.80 38.89
CA ASN A 929 -35.59 -49.54 37.99
C ASN A 929 -35.35 -51.07 38.09
N PRO A 930 -35.75 -51.72 39.20
CA PRO A 930 -35.47 -53.13 39.48
C PRO A 930 -36.18 -54.12 38.53
N GLU A 931 -37.23 -53.69 37.84
CA GLU A 931 -37.91 -54.46 36.77
C GLU A 931 -37.03 -54.74 35.54
N ASN A 932 -35.92 -54.03 35.34
CA ASN A 932 -34.99 -54.27 34.23
C ASN A 932 -33.94 -55.36 34.54
N LEU A 933 -34.01 -56.03 35.70
CA LEU A 933 -33.12 -57.15 36.04
C LEU A 933 -33.46 -58.46 35.33
N GLU A 934 -34.70 -58.65 34.85
CA GLU A 934 -35.11 -59.88 34.17
C GLU A 934 -34.43 -60.05 32.81
N PHE A 935 -34.17 -58.94 32.09
CA PHE A 935 -33.45 -58.94 30.81
C PHE A 935 -32.02 -59.49 30.91
N LEU A 936 -31.35 -59.33 32.07
CA LEU A 936 -30.01 -59.84 32.31
C LEU A 936 -29.97 -61.35 32.64
N LYS A 937 -31.10 -61.95 33.02
CA LYS A 937 -31.16 -63.39 33.29
C LYS A 937 -31.35 -64.21 32.03
N ASP A 938 -32.05 -63.66 31.04
CA ASP A 938 -32.25 -64.31 29.75
C ASP A 938 -30.95 -64.28 28.92
N GLU A 939 -30.16 -63.18 28.95
CA GLU A 939 -28.85 -63.13 28.27
C GLU A 939 -27.74 -63.94 28.98
N MET A 940 -27.85 -64.20 30.30
CA MET A 940 -26.93 -65.11 30.99
C MET A 940 -27.10 -66.57 30.54
N TYR A 941 -28.32 -66.97 30.15
CA TYR A 941 -28.60 -68.30 29.62
C TYR A 941 -28.07 -68.47 28.19
N ASP A 942 -28.16 -67.42 27.37
CA ASP A 942 -27.64 -67.44 25.99
C ASP A 942 -26.09 -67.44 25.95
N MET A 943 -25.42 -66.88 26.96
CA MET A 943 -23.94 -66.92 27.09
C MET A 943 -23.41 -68.27 27.60
N GLU A 944 -24.16 -69.00 28.43
CA GLU A 944 -23.77 -70.34 28.87
C GLU A 944 -23.92 -71.37 27.72
N GLU A 945 -24.79 -71.14 26.73
CA GLU A 945 -24.88 -71.98 25.52
C GLU A 945 -23.76 -71.70 24.50
N GLU A 946 -23.26 -70.45 24.40
CA GLU A 946 -22.13 -70.11 23.51
C GLU A 946 -20.77 -70.60 24.06
N GLU A 947 -20.59 -70.69 25.39
CA GLU A 947 -19.36 -71.25 26.01
C GLU A 947 -19.26 -72.79 25.85
N GLU A 948 -20.37 -73.51 25.78
CA GLU A 948 -20.37 -74.97 25.52
C GLU A 948 -20.05 -75.31 24.05
N GLU A 949 -20.33 -74.42 23.08
CA GLU A 949 -19.96 -74.61 21.66
C GLU A 949 -18.48 -74.30 21.38
N GLU A 950 -17.82 -73.44 22.17
CA GLU A 950 -16.39 -73.13 22.01
C GLU A 950 -15.47 -74.21 22.60
N GLU A 951 -15.89 -74.93 23.65
CA GLU A 951 -15.11 -76.06 24.21
C GLU A 951 -15.10 -77.31 23.29
N GLU A 952 -16.13 -77.52 22.44
CA GLU A 952 -16.12 -78.62 21.44
C GLU A 952 -15.19 -78.36 20.24
N ILE A 953 -14.80 -77.11 19.99
CA ILE A 953 -13.96 -76.73 18.85
C ILE A 953 -12.45 -76.83 19.19
N GLU A 954 -12.06 -76.62 20.45
CA GLU A 954 -10.65 -76.74 20.88
C GLU A 954 -10.16 -78.20 21.00
N GLU A 955 -11.04 -79.21 21.13
CA GLU A 955 -10.62 -80.63 21.12
C GLU A 955 -10.32 -81.21 19.72
N THR A 956 -10.68 -80.51 18.63
CA THR A 956 -10.51 -81.03 17.26
C THR A 956 -9.20 -80.66 16.55
N ASP A 957 -8.44 -79.67 17.05
CA ASP A 957 -7.24 -79.17 16.36
C ASP A 957 -5.89 -79.71 16.93
N GLU A 958 -5.90 -80.62 17.91
CA GLU A 958 -4.69 -81.32 18.40
C GLU A 958 -4.37 -82.66 17.68
N LEU A 959 -5.09 -82.99 16.59
CA LEU A 959 -4.88 -84.22 15.81
C LEU A 959 -4.72 -83.96 14.31
N ASP A 960 -3.69 -83.22 13.91
CA ASP A 960 -2.93 -83.52 12.69
C ASP A 960 -1.57 -82.77 12.72
N ILE A 961 -0.49 -83.57 12.69
CA ILE A 961 0.93 -83.19 12.90
C ILE A 961 1.55 -82.47 11.70
#